data_AF-A0A0F2S8E3-F1
#
_entry.id   AF-A0A0F2S8E3-F1
#
_cell.length_a   1.000
_cell.length_b   1.000
_cell.length_c   1.000
_cell.angle_alpha   90.00
_cell.angle_beta   90.00
_cell.angle_gamma   90.00
#
_symmetry.space_group_name_H-M   'P 1'
#
loop_
_entity.id
_entity.type
_entity.pdbx_description
1 polymer ?
#
loop_
_entity_poly.entity_id
_entity_poly.type
_entity_poly.pdbx_seq_one_letter_code
_entity_poly.pdbx_strand_id
1 'polypeptide(L)'
;MRAYSFRKIISVLIIGLFFMQLIPAKSVSAAVDQTAYYQDIGKKLEFWANKYNIPPVLLKSIAWMESGWKQYELDATTKQPLMDKPLIGRDGIGIGIMQISSYSANDTETINKLSNDIDYNIEVGCQMLNQKWRAYPKIGDGDRNVLENWYFAVWGYNSWAIRNNPNVITGKSAYQDSVFNLMGQKYNSAITFIPGATQFSKSMLPPVNPPYFSSRWSTPTPTHLGDLVIDPTSLISSGGGPGAQAANGDYWYKYARWGSYYALGFYVTAYNSPTVTDKSIISQKILSAYANLLAEADALMLEGKDSSYATAAKYYWTVLQGPNLDASISIRANQGHLSALNKVITEADKLVLEGSGPSNLIAVQDYGMVLQGSDLEAGLAAKAKTGLLNSYIKLLAEADKLALEGTSTSKASANKYYLAVLEGPILDASLTERAKTGNELTRSAGTDPSPIYDPSRGTIPEPIPNPQPQPEAFSLERLFGTRAEETAIKISQQGWADNSSPIVLLARVDRFQDALAAAPLAKKLGAPLLLTSPYQLDKAVLQEIKRLGAGDKVYVIGGEGAIIKKVSDSLAEEKIVYERIFGASAADTAAAIARKIGSSKQVILASSTSFPDALSASAPAAALGIPILLTEQGTLPTASRQILKDFEVTETIIVGGKFAISTAFDAKGGPLESYGPLRLAGETKYDTMLQIVKYFNQNPRSIVIATGENFPDGLSGGAFAALSGSPMILIPKGELSSDTQTYVQSLSGKTTKAYILGGTGVIPSTNEKLISDMLTQ
;
A
#
# COMPACT_ATOMS: atom_id res chain seq x y z
N MET A 1 -81.52 -18.99 -6.11
CA MET A 1 -81.45 -20.42 -5.71
C MET A 1 -80.66 -21.16 -6.78
N ARG A 2 -79.73 -22.02 -6.36
CA ARG A 2 -78.71 -22.70 -7.17
C ARG A 2 -79.29 -23.73 -8.15
N ALA A 3 -78.54 -23.91 -9.24
CA ALA A 3 -78.17 -25.16 -9.93
C ALA A 3 -79.27 -26.02 -10.59
N TYR A 4 -79.10 -26.35 -11.87
CA TYR A 4 -78.62 -27.67 -12.32
C TYR A 4 -78.61 -27.80 -13.85
N SER A 5 -77.76 -28.72 -14.33
CA SER A 5 -77.71 -29.36 -15.66
C SER A 5 -76.97 -28.62 -16.79
N PHE A 6 -75.81 -29.16 -17.22
CA PHE A 6 -75.78 -30.14 -18.30
C PHE A 6 -74.39 -30.81 -18.40
N ARG A 7 -74.37 -32.12 -18.15
CA ARG A 7 -73.30 -33.05 -18.54
C ARG A 7 -73.58 -33.52 -19.97
N LYS A 8 -72.58 -33.42 -20.85
CA LYS A 8 -72.23 -34.36 -21.94
C LYS A 8 -71.47 -33.62 -23.06
N ILE A 9 -70.15 -33.50 -22.91
CA ILE A 9 -69.08 -33.79 -23.90
C ILE A 9 -67.85 -33.90 -22.96
N ILE A 10 -67.16 -35.02 -22.77
CA ILE A 10 -66.21 -35.66 -23.68
C ILE A 10 -65.97 -37.06 -23.10
N SER A 11 -66.45 -38.07 -23.81
CA SER A 11 -66.04 -39.48 -23.65
C SER A 11 -65.11 -39.80 -24.80
N VAL A 12 -63.84 -39.41 -24.67
CA VAL A 12 -62.74 -39.93 -25.47
C VAL A 12 -61.56 -40.06 -24.50
N LEU A 13 -61.00 -41.27 -24.42
CA LEU A 13 -59.83 -41.69 -23.63
C LEU A 13 -60.07 -42.12 -22.17
N ILE A 14 -60.94 -43.12 -21.98
CA ILE A 14 -60.78 -44.14 -20.92
C ILE A 14 -60.69 -45.51 -21.61
N ILE A 15 -59.61 -45.76 -22.35
CA ILE A 15 -59.13 -47.12 -22.68
C ILE A 15 -57.60 -46.99 -22.78
N GLY A 16 -56.92 -47.28 -21.67
CA GLY A 16 -55.47 -47.13 -21.55
C GLY A 16 -55.03 -47.05 -20.09
N LEU A 17 -55.69 -47.81 -19.20
CA LEU A 17 -55.30 -47.95 -17.80
C LEU A 17 -55.15 -49.44 -17.52
N PHE A 18 -53.95 -49.78 -17.04
CA PHE A 18 -53.44 -51.09 -16.61
C PHE A 18 -52.99 -52.06 -17.71
N PHE A 19 -51.69 -52.03 -18.02
CA PHE A 19 -50.73 -53.04 -17.53
C PHE A 19 -49.26 -52.58 -17.76
N MET A 20 -48.51 -52.52 -16.65
CA MET A 20 -47.05 -52.62 -16.46
C MET A 20 -46.08 -52.12 -17.55
N GLN A 21 -45.13 -51.25 -17.19
CA GLN A 21 -43.77 -51.69 -16.80
C GLN A 21 -42.90 -50.53 -16.30
N LEU A 22 -42.22 -50.82 -15.19
CA LEU A 22 -41.17 -50.10 -14.46
C LEU A 22 -40.30 -49.14 -15.29
N ILE A 23 -40.38 -47.85 -14.98
CA ILE A 23 -39.23 -46.95 -15.07
C ILE A 23 -38.89 -46.57 -13.63
N PRO A 24 -37.65 -46.76 -13.15
CA PRO A 24 -37.30 -46.30 -11.82
C PRO A 24 -37.52 -44.78 -11.79
N ALA A 25 -38.39 -44.34 -10.88
CA ALA A 25 -38.54 -42.93 -10.57
C ALA A 25 -37.14 -42.40 -10.23
N LYS A 26 -36.59 -41.54 -11.10
CA LYS A 26 -35.47 -40.69 -10.68
C LYS A 26 -35.96 -39.96 -9.44
N SER A 27 -35.26 -40.16 -8.34
CA SER A 27 -35.44 -39.41 -7.10
C SER A 27 -35.56 -37.93 -7.43
N VAL A 28 -36.72 -37.34 -7.13
CA VAL A 28 -36.85 -35.88 -7.07
C VAL A 28 -35.86 -35.44 -5.98
N SER A 29 -34.72 -34.91 -6.38
CA SER A 29 -33.81 -34.30 -5.39
C SER A 29 -34.59 -33.13 -4.78
N ALA A 30 -34.65 -33.08 -3.46
CA ALA A 30 -35.27 -31.96 -2.77
C ALA A 30 -34.61 -30.67 -3.28
N ALA A 31 -35.41 -29.76 -3.85
CA ALA A 31 -34.94 -28.42 -4.14
C ALA A 31 -34.51 -27.80 -2.81
N VAL A 32 -33.26 -27.33 -2.70
CA VAL A 32 -32.83 -26.58 -1.51
C VAL A 32 -33.71 -25.34 -1.42
N ASP A 33 -34.31 -25.11 -0.26
CA ASP A 33 -35.00 -23.87 0.04
C ASP A 33 -33.97 -22.73 -0.01
N GLN A 34 -34.05 -21.93 -1.08
CA GLN A 34 -33.16 -20.80 -1.32
C GLN A 34 -33.20 -19.81 -0.13
N THR A 35 -34.33 -19.71 0.56
CA THR A 35 -34.50 -18.92 1.78
C THR A 35 -33.63 -19.47 2.91
N ALA A 36 -33.66 -20.78 3.13
CA ALA A 36 -32.86 -21.45 4.16
C ALA A 36 -31.35 -21.33 3.89
N TYR A 37 -30.92 -21.43 2.62
CA TYR A 37 -29.53 -21.19 2.24
C TYR A 37 -29.07 -19.78 2.60
N TYR A 38 -29.78 -18.74 2.15
CA TYR A 38 -29.38 -17.36 2.45
C TYR A 38 -29.49 -17.04 3.95
N GLN A 39 -30.39 -17.66 4.69
CA GLN A 39 -30.44 -17.55 6.15
C GLN A 39 -29.19 -18.14 6.83
N ASP A 40 -28.72 -19.30 6.39
CA ASP A 40 -27.50 -19.93 6.93
C ASP A 40 -26.25 -19.08 6.65
N ILE A 41 -26.07 -18.66 5.41
CA ILE A 41 -24.95 -17.79 5.01
C ILE A 41 -24.99 -16.46 5.78
N GLY A 42 -26.19 -15.90 5.96
CA GLY A 42 -26.40 -14.70 6.76
C GLY A 42 -25.92 -14.86 8.21
N LYS A 43 -26.24 -16.00 8.86
CA LYS A 43 -25.77 -16.31 10.22
C LYS A 43 -24.26 -16.47 10.31
N LYS A 44 -23.62 -17.07 9.29
CA LYS A 44 -22.15 -17.19 9.23
C LYS A 44 -21.49 -15.81 9.14
N LEU A 45 -21.99 -14.96 8.24
CA LEU A 45 -21.52 -13.57 8.11
C LEU A 45 -21.69 -12.80 9.42
N GLU A 46 -22.83 -12.92 10.11
CA GLU A 46 -23.05 -12.31 11.42
C GLU A 46 -22.06 -12.80 12.47
N PHE A 47 -21.87 -14.11 12.58
CA PHE A 47 -20.97 -14.71 13.55
C PHE A 47 -19.54 -14.18 13.38
N TRP A 48 -19.01 -14.24 12.16
CA TRP A 48 -17.65 -13.80 11.88
C TRP A 48 -17.49 -12.29 11.97
N ALA A 49 -18.48 -11.51 11.53
CA ALA A 49 -18.47 -10.07 11.71
C ALA A 49 -18.34 -9.70 13.20
N ASN A 50 -19.21 -10.25 14.05
CA ASN A 50 -19.18 -9.99 15.49
C ASN A 50 -17.88 -10.48 16.15
N LYS A 51 -17.37 -11.67 15.78
CA LYS A 51 -16.08 -12.18 16.28
C LYS A 51 -14.90 -11.25 15.99
N TYR A 52 -14.92 -10.58 14.83
CA TYR A 52 -13.91 -9.60 14.42
C TYR A 52 -14.31 -8.14 14.73
N ASN A 53 -15.38 -7.98 15.51
CA ASN A 53 -15.94 -6.72 15.94
C ASN A 53 -16.35 -5.79 14.76
N ILE A 54 -16.71 -6.33 13.59
CA ILE A 54 -17.18 -5.59 12.42
C ILE A 54 -18.71 -5.56 12.46
N PRO A 55 -19.39 -4.44 12.16
CA PRO A 55 -20.85 -4.43 12.03
C PRO A 55 -21.33 -5.49 11.01
N PRO A 56 -22.16 -6.47 11.41
CA PRO A 56 -22.68 -7.48 10.50
C PRO A 56 -23.31 -6.95 9.21
N VAL A 57 -24.08 -5.86 9.27
CA VAL A 57 -24.70 -5.20 8.11
C VAL A 57 -23.68 -4.71 7.09
N LEU A 58 -22.52 -4.24 7.56
CA LEU A 58 -21.40 -3.82 6.72
C LEU A 58 -20.77 -5.04 6.02
N LEU A 59 -20.43 -6.10 6.78
CA LEU A 59 -19.81 -7.29 6.19
C LEU A 59 -20.74 -7.98 5.19
N LYS A 60 -22.03 -8.07 5.52
CA LYS A 60 -23.09 -8.56 4.63
C LYS A 60 -23.16 -7.78 3.33
N SER A 61 -23.07 -6.45 3.41
CA SER A 61 -23.14 -5.59 2.22
C SER A 61 -21.89 -5.72 1.35
N ILE A 62 -20.72 -5.87 1.96
CA ILE A 62 -19.47 -6.21 1.26
C ILE A 62 -19.60 -7.56 0.56
N ALA A 63 -19.96 -8.63 1.29
CA ALA A 63 -20.14 -9.97 0.72
C ALA A 63 -21.17 -9.98 -0.42
N TRP A 64 -22.22 -9.16 -0.33
CA TRP A 64 -23.20 -9.01 -1.41
C TRP A 64 -22.60 -8.30 -2.62
N MET A 65 -21.84 -7.23 -2.41
CA MET A 65 -21.15 -6.51 -3.48
C MET A 65 -20.15 -7.41 -4.21
N GLU A 66 -19.39 -8.20 -3.44
CA GLU A 66 -18.33 -9.06 -3.96
C GLU A 66 -18.90 -10.25 -4.75
N SER A 67 -19.90 -10.94 -4.20
CA SER A 67 -20.35 -12.22 -4.76
C SER A 67 -21.87 -12.40 -4.81
N GLY A 68 -22.66 -11.52 -4.21
CA GLY A 68 -24.08 -11.78 -3.97
C GLY A 68 -24.31 -12.91 -2.94
N TRP A 69 -23.40 -13.05 -1.97
CA TRP A 69 -23.36 -14.12 -0.96
C TRP A 69 -23.15 -15.53 -1.53
N LYS A 70 -22.37 -15.63 -2.60
CA LYS A 70 -22.10 -16.89 -3.27
C LYS A 70 -20.66 -17.32 -2.98
N GLN A 71 -20.52 -18.43 -2.28
CA GLN A 71 -19.24 -19.13 -2.19
C GLN A 71 -18.94 -19.93 -3.46
N TYR A 72 -19.97 -20.43 -4.13
CA TYR A 72 -19.90 -21.34 -5.27
C TYR A 72 -20.65 -20.80 -6.48
N GLU A 73 -20.33 -21.32 -7.67
CA GLU A 73 -21.16 -21.16 -8.85
C GLU A 73 -22.55 -21.75 -8.63
N LEU A 74 -23.56 -21.25 -9.35
CA LEU A 74 -24.91 -21.80 -9.30
C LEU A 74 -25.19 -22.60 -10.57
N ASP A 75 -25.82 -23.76 -10.39
CA ASP A 75 -26.35 -24.55 -11.50
C ASP A 75 -27.35 -23.71 -12.31
N ALA A 76 -27.21 -23.73 -13.63
CA ALA A 76 -27.96 -22.85 -14.52
C ALA A 76 -29.48 -23.08 -14.45
N THR A 77 -29.90 -24.32 -14.20
CA THR A 77 -31.30 -24.76 -14.24
C THR A 77 -31.93 -24.75 -12.85
N THR A 78 -31.25 -25.34 -11.87
CA THR A 78 -31.78 -25.53 -10.51
C THR A 78 -31.45 -24.37 -9.57
N LYS A 79 -30.53 -23.48 -9.97
CA LYS A 79 -29.99 -22.37 -9.16
C LYS A 79 -29.32 -22.83 -7.86
N GLN A 80 -28.94 -24.11 -7.79
CA GLN A 80 -28.29 -24.71 -6.62
C GLN A 80 -26.78 -24.44 -6.62
N PRO A 81 -26.14 -24.23 -5.45
CA PRO A 81 -24.69 -24.14 -5.37
C PRO A 81 -24.01 -25.43 -5.86
N LEU A 82 -23.06 -25.28 -6.78
CA LEU A 82 -22.18 -26.34 -7.24
C LEU A 82 -20.97 -26.39 -6.31
N MET A 83 -21.06 -27.19 -5.24
CA MET A 83 -20.06 -27.21 -4.15
C MET A 83 -18.65 -27.62 -4.61
N ASP A 84 -18.54 -28.23 -5.80
CA ASP A 84 -17.27 -28.56 -6.47
C ASP A 84 -16.73 -27.44 -7.37
N LYS A 85 -17.47 -26.33 -7.51
CA LYS A 85 -17.14 -25.16 -8.33
C LYS A 85 -17.16 -23.88 -7.50
N PRO A 86 -16.05 -23.53 -6.82
CA PRO A 86 -15.95 -22.28 -6.09
C PRO A 86 -16.18 -21.09 -7.02
N LEU A 87 -16.80 -20.03 -6.51
CA LEU A 87 -16.99 -18.80 -7.28
C LEU A 87 -15.63 -18.11 -7.45
N ILE A 88 -15.18 -17.99 -8.69
CA ILE A 88 -13.99 -17.21 -9.04
C ILE A 88 -14.42 -15.86 -9.64
N GLY A 89 -13.79 -14.79 -9.16
CA GLY A 89 -14.04 -13.43 -9.58
C GLY A 89 -13.76 -13.20 -11.06
N ARG A 90 -14.32 -12.12 -11.61
CA ARG A 90 -14.11 -11.78 -13.04
C ARG A 90 -12.66 -11.47 -13.40
N ASP A 91 -11.87 -11.10 -12.40
CA ASP A 91 -10.43 -10.88 -12.52
C ASP A 91 -9.62 -12.19 -12.54
N GLY A 92 -10.27 -13.33 -12.31
CA GLY A 92 -9.66 -14.66 -12.27
C GLY A 92 -8.93 -14.97 -10.97
N ILE A 93 -8.96 -14.09 -9.97
CA ILE A 93 -8.18 -14.24 -8.72
C ILE A 93 -9.01 -14.07 -7.44
N GLY A 94 -10.18 -13.42 -7.47
CA GLY A 94 -11.06 -13.38 -6.30
C GLY A 94 -11.68 -14.75 -6.01
N ILE A 95 -11.53 -15.31 -4.81
CA ILE A 95 -12.13 -16.59 -4.43
C ILE A 95 -13.29 -16.39 -3.48
N GLY A 96 -14.42 -17.02 -3.79
CA GLY A 96 -15.52 -17.28 -2.86
C GLY A 96 -16.31 -16.04 -2.44
N ILE A 97 -17.02 -16.16 -1.32
CA ILE A 97 -18.04 -15.20 -0.90
C ILE A 97 -17.50 -13.79 -0.66
N MET A 98 -16.27 -13.66 -0.15
CA MET A 98 -15.60 -12.39 0.11
C MET A 98 -14.66 -11.95 -1.03
N GLN A 99 -14.57 -12.73 -2.11
CA GLN A 99 -13.68 -12.49 -3.27
C GLN A 99 -12.23 -12.21 -2.84
N ILE A 100 -11.71 -13.03 -1.93
CA ILE A 100 -10.35 -12.91 -1.42
C ILE A 100 -9.37 -13.09 -2.57
N SER A 101 -8.42 -12.17 -2.74
CA SER A 101 -7.38 -12.20 -3.80
C SER A 101 -5.96 -12.03 -3.23
N SER A 102 -5.85 -12.01 -1.90
CA SER A 102 -4.59 -11.81 -1.15
C SER A 102 -4.09 -13.14 -0.58
N TYR A 103 -3.79 -14.08 -1.46
CA TYR A 103 -3.21 -15.39 -1.12
C TYR A 103 -2.09 -15.73 -2.12
N SER A 104 -1.25 -16.69 -1.78
CA SER A 104 -0.23 -17.22 -2.71
C SER A 104 -0.89 -18.21 -3.66
N ALA A 105 -0.68 -18.07 -4.98
CA ALA A 105 -1.26 -18.95 -6.00
C ALA A 105 -0.87 -20.43 -5.86
N ASN A 106 0.13 -20.73 -5.03
CA ASN A 106 0.62 -22.09 -4.80
C ASN A 106 0.45 -22.56 -3.35
N ASP A 107 -0.15 -21.74 -2.50
CA ASP A 107 -0.68 -22.20 -1.22
C ASP A 107 -2.00 -22.93 -1.50
N THR A 108 -1.87 -24.14 -2.05
CA THR A 108 -3.01 -24.97 -2.42
C THR A 108 -3.88 -25.31 -1.21
N GLU A 109 -3.32 -25.34 0.01
CA GLU A 109 -4.10 -25.53 1.23
C GLU A 109 -4.99 -24.32 1.51
N THR A 110 -4.42 -23.11 1.51
CA THR A 110 -5.21 -21.89 1.69
C THR A 110 -6.19 -21.68 0.55
N ILE A 111 -5.81 -21.93 -0.71
CA ILE A 111 -6.72 -21.87 -1.86
C ILE A 111 -7.85 -22.89 -1.67
N ASN A 112 -7.54 -24.14 -1.33
CA ASN A 112 -8.56 -25.15 -1.08
C ASN A 112 -9.49 -24.76 0.06
N LYS A 113 -8.98 -24.16 1.14
CA LYS A 113 -9.81 -23.62 2.22
C LYS A 113 -10.65 -22.44 1.74
N LEU A 114 -10.06 -21.44 1.08
CA LEU A 114 -10.79 -20.29 0.54
C LEU A 114 -11.87 -20.71 -0.46
N SER A 115 -11.65 -21.79 -1.22
CA SER A 115 -12.57 -22.33 -2.21
C SER A 115 -13.70 -23.17 -1.59
N ASN A 116 -13.39 -24.01 -0.59
CA ASN A 116 -14.33 -25.05 -0.11
C ASN A 116 -14.83 -24.81 1.32
N ASP A 117 -14.19 -23.91 2.07
CA ASP A 117 -14.57 -23.53 3.42
C ASP A 117 -15.04 -22.07 3.42
N ILE A 118 -16.37 -21.93 3.45
CA ILE A 118 -17.01 -20.62 3.48
C ILE A 118 -16.68 -19.85 4.77
N ASP A 119 -16.54 -20.53 5.91
CA ASP A 119 -16.25 -19.89 7.19
C ASP A 119 -14.84 -19.31 7.16
N TYR A 120 -13.87 -20.07 6.63
CA TYR A 120 -12.52 -19.58 6.40
C TYR A 120 -12.47 -18.40 5.42
N ASN A 121 -13.23 -18.46 4.31
CA ASN A 121 -13.30 -17.35 3.35
C ASN A 121 -13.82 -16.06 3.99
N ILE A 122 -14.91 -16.16 4.77
CA ILE A 122 -15.48 -15.03 5.51
C ILE A 122 -14.49 -14.49 6.54
N GLU A 123 -13.86 -15.38 7.32
CA GLU A 123 -12.87 -15.03 8.32
C GLU A 123 -11.69 -14.22 7.74
N VAL A 124 -11.12 -14.66 6.61
CA VAL A 124 -10.03 -13.94 5.93
C VAL A 124 -10.50 -12.56 5.46
N GLY A 125 -11.73 -12.45 4.94
CA GLY A 125 -12.34 -11.17 4.59
C GLY A 125 -12.43 -10.20 5.78
N CYS A 126 -12.88 -10.69 6.94
CA CYS A 126 -12.91 -9.92 8.18
C CYS A 126 -11.52 -9.44 8.61
N GLN A 127 -10.51 -10.30 8.52
CA GLN A 127 -9.13 -9.96 8.86
C GLN A 127 -8.57 -8.87 7.94
N MET A 128 -8.82 -8.99 6.63
CA MET A 128 -8.41 -7.98 5.65
C MET A 128 -9.08 -6.64 5.94
N LEU A 129 -10.37 -6.62 6.23
CA LEU A 129 -11.07 -5.37 6.55
C LEU A 129 -10.54 -4.73 7.83
N ASN A 130 -10.23 -5.51 8.86
CA ASN A 130 -9.57 -5.01 10.07
C ASN A 130 -8.12 -4.54 9.82
N GLN A 131 -7.39 -5.15 8.90
CA GLN A 131 -6.10 -4.63 8.44
C GLN A 131 -6.28 -3.25 7.79
N LYS A 132 -7.28 -3.08 6.93
CA LYS A 132 -7.59 -1.80 6.28
C LYS A 132 -7.99 -0.73 7.30
N TRP A 133 -8.84 -1.08 8.26
CA TRP A 133 -9.21 -0.21 9.39
C TRP A 133 -7.99 0.35 10.13
N ARG A 134 -6.94 -0.47 10.32
CA ARG A 134 -5.70 -0.06 11.00
C ARG A 134 -4.77 0.74 10.10
N ALA A 135 -4.73 0.42 8.81
CA ALA A 135 -3.78 1.02 7.87
C ALA A 135 -4.20 2.40 7.34
N TYR A 136 -5.47 2.78 7.48
CA TYR A 136 -6.03 3.96 6.82
C TYR A 136 -6.52 5.02 7.83
N PRO A 137 -6.71 6.29 7.38
CA PRO A 137 -7.12 7.38 8.26
C PRO A 137 -8.37 7.05 9.08
N LYS A 138 -8.40 7.52 10.32
CA LYS A 138 -9.60 7.42 11.16
C LYS A 138 -10.54 8.57 10.87
N ILE A 139 -11.80 8.28 11.08
CA ILE A 139 -12.91 9.22 11.03
C ILE A 139 -13.49 9.28 12.45
N GLY A 140 -13.74 10.49 12.92
CA GLY A 140 -14.23 10.79 14.26
C GLY A 140 -13.42 10.15 15.38
N ASP A 141 -14.15 9.58 16.33
CA ASP A 141 -13.67 8.86 17.52
C ASP A 141 -13.24 7.42 17.26
N GLY A 142 -13.44 6.92 16.04
CA GLY A 142 -13.17 5.54 15.68
C GLY A 142 -14.09 4.52 16.35
N ASP A 143 -15.30 4.92 16.79
CA ASP A 143 -16.34 3.96 17.17
C ASP A 143 -16.60 3.00 16.00
N ARG A 144 -16.41 1.71 16.26
CA ARG A 144 -16.46 0.64 15.27
C ARG A 144 -17.90 0.22 14.99
N ASN A 145 -18.87 0.64 15.78
CA ASN A 145 -20.28 0.46 15.45
C ASN A 145 -20.85 1.65 14.66
N VAL A 146 -20.12 2.75 14.48
CA VAL A 146 -20.53 3.82 13.57
C VAL A 146 -20.12 3.45 12.14
N LEU A 147 -21.09 3.29 11.25
CA LEU A 147 -20.85 2.78 9.89
C LEU A 147 -19.93 3.70 9.09
N GLU A 148 -20.13 5.02 9.18
CA GLU A 148 -19.32 6.01 8.48
C GLU A 148 -17.84 5.94 8.86
N ASN A 149 -17.52 5.51 10.08
CA ASN A 149 -16.12 5.41 10.51
C ASN A 149 -15.34 4.35 9.70
N TRP A 150 -16.03 3.42 9.02
CA TRP A 150 -15.44 2.40 8.17
C TRP A 150 -15.16 2.83 6.73
N TYR A 151 -15.59 4.03 6.30
CA TYR A 151 -15.60 4.43 4.89
C TYR A 151 -14.25 4.21 4.18
N PHE A 152 -13.13 4.65 4.77
CA PHE A 152 -11.80 4.43 4.19
C PHE A 152 -11.32 2.98 4.24
N ALA A 153 -11.73 2.21 5.25
CA ALA A 153 -11.43 0.79 5.32
C ALA A 153 -12.12 0.01 4.20
N VAL A 154 -13.39 0.35 3.91
CA VAL A 154 -14.18 -0.23 2.81
C VAL A 154 -13.61 0.16 1.45
N TRP A 155 -13.24 1.43 1.25
CA TRP A 155 -12.59 1.85 0.03
C TRP A 155 -11.28 1.09 -0.18
N GLY A 156 -10.42 1.03 0.84
CA GLY A 156 -9.17 0.30 0.75
C GLY A 156 -9.30 -1.22 0.64
N TYR A 157 -10.44 -1.81 1.02
CA TYR A 157 -10.76 -3.23 0.78
C TYR A 157 -10.84 -3.52 -0.72
N ASN A 158 -11.45 -2.62 -1.50
CA ASN A 158 -11.53 -2.72 -2.96
C ASN A 158 -10.34 -2.06 -3.69
N SER A 159 -9.25 -1.73 -2.98
CA SER A 159 -8.08 -0.98 -3.44
C SER A 159 -8.31 0.51 -3.74
N TRP A 160 -7.23 1.30 -3.62
CA TRP A 160 -7.20 2.74 -3.89
C TRP A 160 -7.07 3.11 -5.38
N ALA A 161 -7.52 2.24 -6.28
CA ALA A 161 -7.48 2.53 -7.71
C ALA A 161 -8.29 3.80 -8.03
N ILE A 162 -7.84 4.60 -9.01
CA ILE A 162 -8.49 5.84 -9.46
C ILE A 162 -9.98 5.64 -9.76
N ARG A 163 -10.34 4.48 -10.34
CA ARG A 163 -11.74 4.13 -10.65
C ARG A 163 -12.66 4.03 -9.43
N ASN A 164 -12.08 3.82 -8.24
CA ASN A 164 -12.79 3.70 -6.97
C ASN A 164 -12.80 5.02 -6.19
N ASN A 165 -12.15 6.07 -6.71
CA ASN A 165 -12.19 7.38 -6.11
C ASN A 165 -13.53 8.07 -6.46
N PRO A 166 -14.35 8.47 -5.46
CA PRO A 166 -15.65 9.08 -5.69
C PRO A 166 -15.58 10.49 -6.29
N ASN A 167 -14.39 11.09 -6.33
CA ASN A 167 -14.13 12.37 -7.00
C ASN A 167 -13.88 12.21 -8.51
N VAL A 168 -13.66 10.99 -9.00
CA VAL A 168 -13.40 10.73 -10.42
C VAL A 168 -14.68 10.34 -11.14
N ILE A 169 -15.03 11.07 -12.20
CA ILE A 169 -16.19 10.74 -13.03
C ILE A 169 -15.84 9.54 -13.91
N THR A 170 -16.32 8.36 -13.52
CA THR A 170 -16.14 7.10 -14.27
C THR A 170 -17.43 6.61 -14.93
N GLY A 171 -18.56 7.29 -14.68
CA GLY A 171 -19.90 6.83 -15.07
C GLY A 171 -20.46 5.71 -14.18
N LYS A 172 -19.76 5.34 -13.10
CA LYS A 172 -20.20 4.34 -12.10
C LYS A 172 -20.02 4.90 -10.69
N SER A 173 -20.85 4.46 -9.75
CA SER A 173 -20.66 4.77 -8.32
C SER A 173 -19.37 4.13 -7.81
N ALA A 174 -18.68 4.81 -6.88
CA ALA A 174 -17.52 4.23 -6.22
C ALA A 174 -17.91 3.00 -5.40
N TYR A 175 -16.96 2.09 -5.16
CA TYR A 175 -17.23 0.82 -4.50
C TYR A 175 -17.83 1.00 -3.10
N GLN A 176 -17.20 1.82 -2.27
CA GLN A 176 -17.64 2.11 -0.91
C GLN A 176 -19.02 2.77 -0.89
N ASP A 177 -19.28 3.73 -1.79
CA ASP A 177 -20.61 4.35 -1.89
C ASP A 177 -21.67 3.30 -2.25
N SER A 178 -21.31 2.36 -3.11
CA SER A 178 -22.20 1.27 -3.52
C SER A 178 -22.44 0.27 -2.36
N VAL A 179 -21.43 -0.02 -1.55
CA VAL A 179 -21.57 -0.85 -0.34
C VAL A 179 -22.49 -0.16 0.70
N PHE A 180 -22.31 1.13 0.95
CA PHE A 180 -23.17 1.89 1.86
C PHE A 180 -24.60 1.99 1.31
N ASN A 181 -24.79 2.15 0.00
CA ASN A 181 -26.11 2.09 -0.63
C ASN A 181 -26.81 0.74 -0.42
N LEU A 182 -26.08 -0.37 -0.48
CA LEU A 182 -26.64 -1.71 -0.25
C LEU A 182 -27.12 -1.91 1.19
N MET A 183 -26.42 -1.35 2.19
CA MET A 183 -26.84 -1.44 3.59
C MET A 183 -28.25 -0.90 3.75
N GLY A 184 -28.55 0.25 3.14
CA GLY A 184 -29.85 0.89 3.23
C GLY A 184 -30.99 0.25 2.45
N GLN A 185 -30.70 -0.67 1.52
CA GLN A 185 -31.72 -1.28 0.66
C GLN A 185 -32.10 -2.69 1.10
N LYS A 186 -31.19 -3.42 1.74
CA LYS A 186 -31.25 -4.88 1.69
C LYS A 186 -31.13 -5.61 3.03
N TYR A 187 -30.46 -5.02 4.02
CA TYR A 187 -30.08 -5.75 5.22
C TYR A 187 -30.43 -4.97 6.47
N ASN A 188 -31.30 -5.58 7.29
CA ASN A 188 -31.79 -5.13 8.59
C ASN A 188 -32.86 -4.02 8.56
N SER A 189 -34.12 -4.39 8.74
CA SER A 189 -35.26 -3.46 8.84
C SER A 189 -35.26 -2.58 10.10
N ALA A 190 -34.40 -2.87 11.08
CA ALA A 190 -34.25 -2.08 12.30
C ALA A 190 -33.16 -0.99 12.18
N ILE A 191 -32.25 -1.10 11.21
CA ILE A 191 -31.27 -0.06 10.89
C ILE A 191 -31.85 0.77 9.75
N THR A 192 -32.33 1.97 10.06
CA THR A 192 -32.72 2.94 9.04
C THR A 192 -31.47 3.59 8.45
N PHE A 193 -30.72 2.85 7.65
CA PHE A 193 -29.71 3.45 6.80
C PHE A 193 -30.41 3.94 5.53
N ILE A 194 -30.52 5.25 5.33
CA ILE A 194 -31.15 5.76 4.11
C ILE A 194 -30.17 5.50 2.94
N PRO A 195 -30.57 4.84 1.85
CA PRO A 195 -29.70 4.66 0.68
C PRO A 195 -29.13 6.02 0.22
N GLY A 196 -27.82 6.12 0.11
CA GLY A 196 -27.12 7.36 -0.26
C GLY A 196 -26.91 8.36 0.89
N ALA A 197 -27.17 7.99 2.15
CA ALA A 197 -27.04 8.88 3.30
C ALA A 197 -25.59 9.29 3.62
N THR A 198 -24.64 8.38 3.43
CA THR A 198 -23.22 8.70 3.64
C THR A 198 -22.68 9.38 2.38
N GLN A 199 -22.78 10.71 2.37
CA GLN A 199 -22.05 11.54 1.40
C GLN A 199 -20.97 12.30 2.16
N PHE A 200 -19.75 11.78 2.12
CA PHE A 200 -18.60 12.65 2.36
C PHE A 200 -18.60 13.69 1.25
N SER A 201 -18.56 14.97 1.60
CA SER A 201 -18.45 16.01 0.58
C SER A 201 -17.25 15.68 -0.31
N LYS A 202 -17.42 15.81 -1.63
CA LYS A 202 -16.30 15.69 -2.57
C LYS A 202 -15.15 16.63 -2.22
N SER A 203 -15.48 17.79 -1.63
CA SER A 203 -14.50 18.75 -1.13
C SER A 203 -13.77 18.30 0.13
N MET A 204 -14.35 17.35 0.87
CA MET A 204 -13.67 16.72 1.99
C MET A 204 -12.72 15.66 1.44
N LEU A 205 -13.17 14.78 0.53
CA LEU A 205 -12.41 13.64 0.01
C LEU A 205 -11.22 14.03 -0.89
N PRO A 206 -10.08 13.32 -0.80
CA PRO A 206 -8.97 13.60 -1.69
C PRO A 206 -9.33 13.23 -3.14
N PRO A 207 -9.03 14.09 -4.11
CA PRO A 207 -9.35 13.90 -5.53
C PRO A 207 -8.47 12.87 -6.24
N VAL A 208 -7.28 12.56 -5.73
CA VAL A 208 -6.45 11.43 -6.16
C VAL A 208 -5.81 10.70 -4.97
N ASN A 209 -5.77 9.35 -5.05
CA ASN A 209 -5.05 8.44 -4.13
C ASN A 209 -5.46 8.54 -2.63
N PRO A 210 -5.04 7.62 -1.73
CA PRO A 210 -5.58 7.59 -0.36
C PRO A 210 -5.34 8.90 0.38
N PRO A 211 -6.25 9.29 1.29
CA PRO A 211 -6.04 10.48 2.11
C PRO A 211 -4.78 10.34 2.95
N TYR A 212 -4.11 11.46 3.19
CA TYR A 212 -2.94 11.48 4.06
C TYR A 212 -3.33 10.97 5.44
N PHE A 213 -2.45 10.17 6.04
CA PHE A 213 -2.68 9.66 7.38
C PHE A 213 -2.81 10.78 8.43
N SER A 214 -2.23 11.96 8.16
CA SER A 214 -2.34 13.17 9.00
C SER A 214 -3.68 13.89 8.88
N SER A 215 -4.48 13.64 7.84
CA SER A 215 -5.78 14.28 7.65
C SER A 215 -6.76 13.91 8.78
N ARG A 216 -7.65 14.85 9.09
CA ARG A 216 -8.65 14.71 10.16
C ARG A 216 -10.03 14.78 9.54
N TRP A 217 -10.88 13.82 9.91
CA TRP A 217 -12.15 13.61 9.26
C TRP A 217 -13.23 13.49 10.30
N SER A 218 -14.02 14.54 10.51
CA SER A 218 -15.21 14.42 11.33
C SER A 218 -16.11 13.35 10.75
N THR A 219 -16.77 12.59 11.63
CA THR A 219 -17.81 11.68 11.18
C THR A 219 -18.93 12.50 10.54
N PRO A 220 -19.35 12.20 9.29
CA PRO A 220 -20.47 12.89 8.65
C PRO A 220 -21.73 12.82 9.50
N THR A 221 -22.52 13.88 9.47
CA THR A 221 -23.82 13.94 10.16
C THR A 221 -24.97 13.93 9.13
N PRO A 222 -26.06 13.16 9.37
CA PRO A 222 -26.24 12.25 10.50
C PRO A 222 -25.35 11.00 10.40
N THR A 223 -25.00 10.43 11.56
CA THR A 223 -24.28 9.15 11.67
C THR A 223 -25.27 7.99 11.78
N HIS A 224 -24.83 6.79 11.39
CA HIS A 224 -25.63 5.58 11.50
C HIS A 224 -24.90 4.51 12.31
N LEU A 225 -25.61 3.95 13.29
CA LEU A 225 -25.13 2.78 14.01
C LEU A 225 -25.36 1.51 13.17
N GLY A 226 -24.38 0.63 13.22
CA GLY A 226 -24.48 -0.74 12.75
C GLY A 226 -25.18 -1.64 13.77
N ASP A 227 -25.17 -2.93 13.46
CA ASP A 227 -25.72 -4.04 14.25
C ASP A 227 -24.62 -4.83 14.98
N LEU A 228 -23.51 -4.19 15.35
CA LEU A 228 -22.44 -4.87 16.06
C LEU A 228 -22.95 -5.35 17.43
N VAL A 229 -22.93 -6.67 17.65
CA VAL A 229 -23.17 -7.27 18.95
C VAL A 229 -21.85 -7.30 19.71
N ILE A 230 -21.77 -6.48 20.74
CA ILE A 230 -20.53 -6.23 21.47
C ILE A 230 -20.36 -7.23 22.60
N ASP A 231 -19.29 -8.03 22.54
CA ASP A 231 -18.67 -8.66 23.71
C ASP A 231 -17.57 -7.74 24.24
N PRO A 232 -17.81 -7.02 25.36
CA PRO A 232 -16.84 -6.07 25.89
C PRO A 232 -15.52 -6.73 26.29
N THR A 233 -15.52 -8.01 26.68
CA THR A 233 -14.28 -8.71 27.05
C THR A 233 -13.45 -9.00 25.81
N SER A 234 -14.06 -9.53 24.75
CA SER A 234 -13.37 -9.77 23.48
C SER A 234 -12.84 -8.46 22.86
N LEU A 235 -13.63 -7.40 22.93
CA LEU A 235 -13.32 -6.08 22.36
C LEU A 235 -12.22 -5.33 23.14
N ILE A 236 -12.09 -5.58 24.45
CA ILE A 236 -11.14 -4.88 25.32
C ILE A 236 -9.90 -5.72 25.62
N SER A 237 -10.03 -6.96 26.08
CA SER A 237 -8.98 -7.66 26.86
C SER A 237 -8.48 -9.00 26.31
N SER A 238 -9.05 -9.53 25.22
CA SER A 238 -8.50 -10.73 24.56
C SER A 238 -7.02 -10.54 24.15
N GLY A 239 -6.18 -11.52 24.50
CA GLY A 239 -4.72 -11.44 24.38
C GLY A 239 -4.26 -11.36 22.92
N GLY A 240 -3.31 -10.47 22.67
CA GLY A 240 -2.62 -10.37 21.40
C GLY A 240 -1.88 -11.66 21.06
N GLY A 241 -2.26 -12.26 19.93
CA GLY A 241 -1.40 -13.14 19.17
C GLY A 241 -1.10 -12.53 17.78
N PRO A 242 -0.08 -13.02 17.08
CA PRO A 242 0.17 -12.62 15.70
C PRO A 242 -0.94 -13.13 14.76
N GLY A 243 -1.28 -12.34 13.74
CA GLY A 243 -2.24 -12.73 12.69
C GLY A 243 -3.71 -12.72 13.12
N ALA A 244 -4.48 -13.67 12.59
CA ALA A 244 -5.94 -13.88 12.65
C ALA A 244 -6.66 -13.72 14.02
N GLN A 245 -5.97 -13.50 15.13
CA GLN A 245 -6.58 -13.24 16.43
C GLN A 245 -6.75 -11.72 16.58
N ALA A 246 -7.97 -11.22 16.48
CA ALA A 246 -8.27 -9.80 16.36
C ALA A 246 -7.58 -8.93 17.45
N ALA A 247 -6.60 -8.15 17.04
CA ALA A 247 -5.96 -7.13 17.86
C ALA A 247 -6.99 -6.11 18.36
N ASN A 248 -7.21 -6.06 19.68
CA ASN A 248 -8.27 -5.32 20.36
C ASN A 248 -7.74 -4.12 21.16
N GLY A 249 -8.58 -3.50 22.00
CA GLY A 249 -8.22 -2.31 22.77
C GLY A 249 -6.92 -2.44 23.56
N ASP A 250 -6.81 -3.42 24.46
CA ASP A 250 -5.64 -3.58 25.34
C ASP A 250 -4.38 -3.99 24.58
N TYR A 251 -4.53 -4.79 23.51
CA TYR A 251 -3.41 -5.09 22.64
C TYR A 251 -2.82 -3.82 22.05
N TRP A 252 -3.63 -2.99 21.40
CA TRP A 252 -3.16 -1.76 20.77
C TRP A 252 -2.59 -0.79 21.79
N TYR A 253 -3.24 -0.68 22.95
CA TYR A 253 -2.79 0.19 24.02
C TYR A 253 -1.37 -0.16 24.49
N LYS A 254 -1.03 -1.45 24.55
CA LYS A 254 0.28 -1.94 24.96
C LYS A 254 1.28 -2.11 23.81
N TYR A 255 0.82 -2.00 22.56
CA TYR A 255 1.61 -2.33 21.38
C TYR A 255 2.77 -1.36 21.16
N ALA A 256 2.52 -0.06 21.28
CA ALA A 256 3.51 1.00 21.04
C ALA A 256 3.06 2.32 21.69
N ARG A 257 3.95 3.31 21.74
CA ARG A 257 3.65 4.66 22.28
C ARG A 257 2.39 5.30 21.64
N TRP A 258 2.24 5.18 20.33
CA TRP A 258 1.09 5.65 19.56
C TRP A 258 -0.12 4.71 19.64
N GLY A 259 0.00 3.61 20.37
CA GLY A 259 -1.01 2.56 20.48
C GLY A 259 -2.33 3.03 21.10
N SER A 260 -2.28 4.07 21.94
CA SER A 260 -3.46 4.69 22.54
C SER A 260 -4.42 5.27 21.49
N TYR A 261 -3.91 5.77 20.37
CA TYR A 261 -4.74 6.24 19.25
C TYR A 261 -5.62 5.12 18.67
N TYR A 262 -5.05 3.94 18.48
CA TYR A 262 -5.77 2.79 17.91
C TYR A 262 -6.67 2.09 18.92
N ALA A 263 -6.24 2.04 20.18
CA ALA A 263 -7.01 1.45 21.27
C ALA A 263 -8.31 2.22 21.55
N LEU A 264 -8.27 3.56 21.41
CA LEU A 264 -9.38 4.43 21.75
C LEU A 264 -10.67 4.04 21.04
N GLY A 265 -10.64 3.76 19.74
CA GLY A 265 -11.83 3.35 18.99
C GLY A 265 -12.51 2.11 19.57
N PHE A 266 -11.75 1.12 20.06
CA PHE A 266 -12.31 -0.07 20.73
C PHE A 266 -12.97 0.28 22.07
N TYR A 267 -12.32 1.13 22.86
CA TYR A 267 -12.87 1.56 24.14
C TYR A 267 -14.13 2.42 23.95
N VAL A 268 -14.14 3.31 22.96
CA VAL A 268 -15.30 4.13 22.61
C VAL A 268 -16.45 3.27 22.11
N THR A 269 -16.17 2.27 21.26
CA THR A 269 -17.18 1.29 20.83
C THR A 269 -17.81 0.59 22.05
N ALA A 270 -16.99 0.12 23.00
CA ALA A 270 -17.48 -0.53 24.22
C ALA A 270 -18.28 0.45 25.10
N TYR A 271 -17.81 1.69 25.21
CA TYR A 271 -18.47 2.75 25.98
C TYR A 271 -19.83 3.13 25.40
N ASN A 272 -19.95 3.25 24.09
CA ASN A 272 -21.21 3.62 23.43
C ASN A 272 -22.20 2.45 23.34
N SER A 273 -21.75 1.22 23.60
CA SER A 273 -22.63 0.05 23.63
C SER A 273 -23.76 0.18 24.66
N PRO A 274 -25.02 -0.07 24.28
CA PRO A 274 -26.11 -0.15 25.25
C PRO A 274 -26.04 -1.41 26.13
N THR A 275 -25.32 -2.46 25.70
CA THR A 275 -25.17 -3.71 26.48
C THR A 275 -24.19 -3.58 27.63
N VAL A 276 -23.38 -2.53 27.65
CA VAL A 276 -22.39 -2.25 28.69
C VAL A 276 -23.00 -1.31 29.71
N THR A 277 -23.47 -1.88 30.83
CA THR A 277 -24.14 -1.12 31.90
C THR A 277 -23.17 -0.48 32.88
N ASP A 278 -22.10 -1.18 33.26
CA ASP A 278 -20.99 -0.61 34.04
C ASP A 278 -19.86 -0.14 33.11
N LYS A 279 -19.71 1.17 33.00
CA LYS A 279 -18.69 1.82 32.17
C LYS A 279 -17.48 2.29 32.97
N SER A 280 -17.34 1.92 34.25
CA SER A 280 -16.26 2.43 35.13
C SER A 280 -14.86 2.12 34.58
N ILE A 281 -14.58 0.84 34.31
CA ILE A 281 -13.29 0.38 33.77
C ILE A 281 -13.02 0.97 32.37
N ILE A 282 -14.04 1.01 31.52
CA ILE A 282 -13.91 1.54 30.15
C ILE A 282 -13.64 3.04 30.19
N SER A 283 -14.35 3.78 31.04
CA SER A 283 -14.10 5.20 31.29
C SER A 283 -12.66 5.44 31.73
N GLN A 284 -12.13 4.62 32.65
CA GLN A 284 -10.73 4.71 33.09
C GLN A 284 -9.74 4.46 31.95
N LYS A 285 -10.01 3.46 31.08
CA LYS A 285 -9.18 3.18 29.90
C LYS A 285 -9.20 4.33 28.89
N ILE A 286 -10.38 4.92 28.63
CA ILE A 286 -10.53 6.11 27.78
C ILE A 286 -9.75 7.28 28.37
N LEU A 287 -9.93 7.59 29.65
CA LEU A 287 -9.21 8.67 30.34
C LEU A 287 -7.69 8.47 30.28
N SER A 288 -7.22 7.22 30.42
CA SER A 288 -5.80 6.90 30.30
C SER A 288 -5.28 7.07 28.87
N ALA A 289 -6.04 6.64 27.86
CA ALA A 289 -5.69 6.86 26.46
C ALA A 289 -5.67 8.37 26.11
N TYR A 290 -6.62 9.15 26.63
CA TYR A 290 -6.61 10.61 26.51
C TYR A 290 -5.38 11.22 27.14
N ALA A 291 -5.02 10.82 28.37
CA ALA A 291 -3.83 11.33 29.04
C ALA A 291 -2.55 11.07 28.22
N ASN A 292 -2.40 9.88 27.65
CA ASN A 292 -1.26 9.54 26.79
C ASN A 292 -1.25 10.37 25.49
N LEU A 293 -2.38 10.49 24.80
CA LEU A 293 -2.49 11.27 23.57
C LEU A 293 -2.21 12.75 23.81
N LEU A 294 -2.71 13.32 24.91
CA LEU A 294 -2.44 14.71 25.29
C LEU A 294 -0.97 14.92 25.64
N ALA A 295 -0.34 14.00 26.38
CA ALA A 295 1.09 14.10 26.69
C ALA A 295 1.96 14.01 25.43
N GLU A 296 1.62 13.11 24.49
CA GLU A 296 2.32 12.99 23.20
C GLU A 296 2.10 14.25 22.34
N ALA A 297 0.89 14.78 22.31
CA ALA A 297 0.58 16.03 21.61
C ALA A 297 1.37 17.22 22.18
N ASP A 298 1.42 17.34 23.51
CA ASP A 298 2.20 18.40 24.18
C ASP A 298 3.70 18.27 23.86
N ALA A 299 4.25 17.05 23.83
CA ALA A 299 5.64 16.82 23.46
C ALA A 299 5.91 17.24 22.01
N LEU A 300 5.03 16.87 21.08
CA LEU A 300 5.11 17.27 19.67
C LEU A 300 5.05 18.79 19.49
N MET A 301 4.27 19.49 20.33
CA MET A 301 4.21 20.96 20.33
C MET A 301 5.53 21.62 20.73
N LEU A 302 6.44 20.90 21.39
CA LEU A 302 7.76 21.41 21.78
C LEU A 302 8.85 21.13 20.75
N GLU A 303 8.62 20.28 19.76
CA GLU A 303 9.66 19.85 18.80
C GLU A 303 10.06 20.94 17.79
N GLY A 304 9.26 21.99 17.62
CA GLY A 304 9.58 23.08 16.69
C GLY A 304 9.42 22.72 15.21
N LYS A 305 8.70 21.63 14.89
CA LYS A 305 8.53 21.11 13.52
C LYS A 305 7.08 21.18 13.08
N ASP A 306 6.86 21.61 11.84
CA ASP A 306 5.52 21.69 11.24
C ASP A 306 4.77 20.34 11.28
N SER A 307 5.42 19.26 10.85
CA SER A 307 4.86 17.91 10.90
C SER A 307 4.44 17.47 12.31
N SER A 308 5.14 17.97 13.33
CA SER A 308 4.84 17.69 14.73
C SER A 308 3.62 18.47 15.19
N TYR A 309 3.45 19.74 14.77
CA TYR A 309 2.24 20.52 15.03
C TYR A 309 1.00 19.92 14.37
N ALA A 310 1.12 19.47 13.10
CA ALA A 310 0.04 18.78 12.41
C ALA A 310 -0.38 17.49 13.14
N THR A 311 0.59 16.70 13.61
CA THR A 311 0.35 15.47 14.37
C THR A 311 -0.26 15.77 15.74
N ALA A 312 0.24 16.77 16.46
CA ALA A 312 -0.34 17.22 17.73
C ALA A 312 -1.79 17.65 17.57
N ALA A 313 -2.08 18.46 16.54
CA ALA A 313 -3.43 18.92 16.23
C ALA A 313 -4.39 17.75 15.95
N LYS A 314 -3.90 16.65 15.39
CA LYS A 314 -4.66 15.39 15.19
C LYS A 314 -4.92 14.66 16.49
N TYR A 315 -3.95 14.54 17.39
CA TYR A 315 -4.15 13.88 18.67
C TYR A 315 -5.13 14.64 19.57
N TYR A 316 -4.99 15.96 19.69
CA TYR A 316 -5.97 16.78 20.40
C TYR A 316 -7.38 16.65 19.81
N TRP A 317 -7.48 16.69 18.48
CA TRP A 317 -8.76 16.54 17.79
C TRP A 317 -9.40 15.17 18.06
N THR A 318 -8.61 14.11 18.05
CA THR A 318 -9.10 12.74 18.33
C THR A 318 -9.70 12.65 19.74
N VAL A 319 -9.08 13.30 20.73
CA VAL A 319 -9.63 13.38 22.10
C VAL A 319 -10.97 14.11 22.12
N LEU A 320 -11.11 15.19 21.34
CA LEU A 320 -12.34 15.98 21.26
C LEU A 320 -13.52 15.25 20.59
N GLN A 321 -13.24 14.24 19.76
CA GLN A 321 -14.31 13.46 19.10
C GLN A 321 -14.92 12.40 20.02
N GLY A 322 -14.19 11.92 21.03
CA GLY A 322 -14.66 10.85 21.90
C GLY A 322 -15.59 11.33 23.04
N PRO A 323 -16.06 10.41 23.90
CA PRO A 323 -16.93 10.75 25.01
C PRO A 323 -16.31 11.78 25.96
N ASN A 324 -17.11 12.79 26.34
CA ASN A 324 -16.71 13.80 27.32
C ASN A 324 -16.87 13.25 28.74
N LEU A 325 -15.83 12.57 29.24
CA LEU A 325 -15.79 11.99 30.58
C LEU A 325 -15.27 12.98 31.64
N ASP A 326 -14.54 14.02 31.22
CA ASP A 326 -13.99 15.07 32.07
C ASP A 326 -13.90 16.36 31.26
N ALA A 327 -14.61 17.40 31.71
CA ALA A 327 -14.64 18.69 31.03
C ALA A 327 -13.25 19.36 30.96
N SER A 328 -12.37 19.13 31.93
CA SER A 328 -11.02 19.71 31.95
C SER A 328 -10.13 19.14 30.84
N ILE A 329 -10.32 17.85 30.50
CA ILE A 329 -9.64 17.18 29.38
C ILE A 329 -10.10 17.80 28.06
N SER A 330 -11.41 17.96 27.89
CA SER A 330 -11.98 18.58 26.69
C SER A 330 -11.52 20.03 26.50
N ILE A 331 -11.48 20.81 27.59
CA ILE A 331 -10.95 22.19 27.56
C ILE A 331 -9.47 22.20 27.16
N ARG A 332 -8.64 21.35 27.79
CA ARG A 332 -7.21 21.23 27.48
C ARG A 332 -6.98 20.80 26.03
N ALA A 333 -7.70 19.79 25.56
CA ALA A 333 -7.61 19.30 24.20
C ALA A 333 -8.01 20.38 23.19
N ASN A 334 -9.08 21.14 23.46
CA ASN A 334 -9.51 22.23 22.60
C ASN A 334 -8.46 23.36 22.53
N GLN A 335 -7.92 23.79 23.67
CA GLN A 335 -6.87 24.80 23.71
C GLN A 335 -5.61 24.34 22.97
N GLY A 336 -5.17 23.10 23.22
CA GLY A 336 -4.03 22.49 22.52
C GLY A 336 -4.26 22.38 21.02
N HIS A 337 -5.45 21.95 20.60
CA HIS A 337 -5.85 21.85 19.20
C HIS A 337 -5.77 23.20 18.48
N LEU A 338 -6.37 24.25 19.05
CA LEU A 338 -6.34 25.59 18.48
C LEU A 338 -4.91 26.16 18.41
N SER A 339 -4.11 25.94 19.47
CA SER A 339 -2.70 26.32 19.50
C SER A 339 -1.89 25.63 18.40
N ALA A 340 -2.05 24.30 18.27
CA ALA A 340 -1.39 23.51 17.24
C ALA A 340 -1.78 23.95 15.83
N LEU A 341 -3.06 24.23 15.60
CA LEU A 341 -3.52 24.75 14.31
C LEU A 341 -2.99 26.13 13.98
N ASN A 342 -2.92 27.02 14.97
CA ASN A 342 -2.31 28.32 14.77
C ASN A 342 -0.81 28.19 14.44
N LYS A 343 -0.10 27.21 15.01
CA LYS A 343 1.30 26.91 14.67
C LYS A 343 1.45 26.38 13.24
N VAL A 344 0.59 25.46 12.81
CA VAL A 344 0.53 25.00 11.41
C VAL A 344 0.30 26.18 10.46
N ILE A 345 -0.67 27.06 10.75
CA ILE A 345 -0.88 28.30 9.96
C ILE A 345 0.39 29.14 9.92
N THR A 346 1.08 29.29 11.05
CA THR A 346 2.30 30.11 11.14
C THR A 346 3.43 29.54 10.29
N GLU A 347 3.62 28.21 10.26
CA GLU A 347 4.61 27.57 9.39
C GLU A 347 4.20 27.66 7.91
N ALA A 348 2.92 27.47 7.60
CA ALA A 348 2.38 27.70 6.26
C ALA A 348 2.59 29.14 5.77
N ASP A 349 2.38 30.15 6.64
CA ASP A 349 2.65 31.55 6.32
C ASP A 349 4.13 31.78 5.95
N LYS A 350 5.08 31.12 6.65
CA LYS A 350 6.51 31.19 6.31
C LYS A 350 6.80 30.57 4.94
N LEU A 351 6.20 29.42 4.64
CA LEU A 351 6.34 28.75 3.34
C LEU A 351 5.80 29.61 2.19
N VAL A 352 4.69 30.33 2.40
CA VAL A 352 4.15 31.30 1.43
C VAL A 352 5.10 32.48 1.19
N LEU A 353 5.80 32.92 2.24
CA LEU A 353 6.82 33.97 2.15
C LEU A 353 8.07 33.50 1.41
N GLU A 354 8.51 32.26 1.58
CA GLU A 354 9.56 31.65 0.77
C GLU A 354 9.18 31.65 -0.73
N GLY A 355 7.90 31.43 -1.01
CA GLY A 355 7.29 31.68 -2.33
C GLY A 355 7.65 30.68 -3.42
N SER A 356 8.43 29.63 -3.13
CA SER A 356 8.74 28.58 -4.10
C SER A 356 7.51 27.71 -4.42
N GLY A 357 7.43 27.14 -5.63
CA GLY A 357 6.36 26.19 -5.98
C GLY A 357 6.19 25.05 -4.95
N PRO A 358 7.28 24.38 -4.52
CA PRO A 358 7.22 23.38 -3.45
C PRO A 358 6.76 23.93 -2.09
N SER A 359 7.24 25.11 -1.66
CA SER A 359 6.82 25.73 -0.38
C SER A 359 5.34 26.09 -0.41
N ASN A 360 4.85 26.70 -1.50
CA ASN A 360 3.42 26.99 -1.67
C ASN A 360 2.57 25.72 -1.73
N LEU A 361 3.08 24.63 -2.29
CA LEU A 361 2.39 23.34 -2.30
C LEU A 361 2.21 22.77 -0.88
N ILE A 362 3.25 22.86 -0.04
CA ILE A 362 3.17 22.44 1.37
C ILE A 362 2.20 23.36 2.12
N ALA A 363 2.29 24.68 1.93
CA ALA A 363 1.37 25.63 2.53
C ALA A 363 -0.11 25.36 2.15
N VAL A 364 -0.39 25.01 0.89
CA VAL A 364 -1.72 24.57 0.45
C VAL A 364 -2.21 23.36 1.27
N GLN A 365 -1.34 22.39 1.54
CA GLN A 365 -1.67 21.20 2.33
C GLN A 365 -1.96 21.56 3.79
N ASP A 366 -1.15 22.44 4.38
CA ASP A 366 -1.28 22.86 5.77
C ASP A 366 -2.54 23.67 6.02
N TYR A 367 -2.83 24.67 5.18
CA TYR A 367 -4.08 25.40 5.26
C TYR A 367 -5.28 24.49 4.95
N GLY A 368 -5.15 23.58 3.99
CA GLY A 368 -6.16 22.56 3.70
C GLY A 368 -6.47 21.71 4.93
N MET A 369 -5.46 21.23 5.65
CA MET A 369 -5.62 20.46 6.89
C MET A 369 -6.31 21.26 8.00
N VAL A 370 -5.99 22.55 8.11
CA VAL A 370 -6.66 23.44 9.08
C VAL A 370 -8.15 23.54 8.77
N LEU A 371 -8.50 23.72 7.50
CA LEU A 371 -9.89 23.94 7.05
C LEU A 371 -10.79 22.69 7.08
N GLN A 372 -10.26 21.51 7.38
CA GLN A 372 -11.04 20.26 7.47
C GLN A 372 -11.87 20.12 8.76
N GLY A 373 -11.67 20.98 9.78
CA GLY A 373 -12.40 20.90 11.05
C GLY A 373 -13.83 21.46 10.98
N SER A 374 -14.81 20.70 11.46
CA SER A 374 -16.24 21.11 11.52
C SER A 374 -16.50 22.30 12.45
N ASP A 375 -15.70 22.45 13.50
CA ASP A 375 -15.90 23.44 14.57
C ASP A 375 -14.69 24.37 14.74
N LEU A 376 -14.04 24.71 13.62
CA LEU A 376 -12.88 25.59 13.61
C LEU A 376 -13.27 27.03 14.02
N GLU A 377 -12.48 27.64 14.90
CA GLU A 377 -12.66 29.04 15.29
C GLU A 377 -12.65 29.96 14.05
N ALA A 378 -13.64 30.87 13.97
CA ALA A 378 -13.84 31.73 12.80
C ALA A 378 -12.58 32.52 12.41
N GLY A 379 -11.79 32.98 13.38
CA GLY A 379 -10.53 33.69 13.14
C GLY A 379 -9.46 32.82 12.48
N LEU A 380 -9.27 31.58 12.95
CA LEU A 380 -8.34 30.63 12.34
C LEU A 380 -8.82 30.20 10.95
N ALA A 381 -10.12 29.97 10.79
CA ALA A 381 -10.71 29.64 9.50
C ALA A 381 -10.48 30.77 8.48
N ALA A 382 -10.67 32.03 8.87
CA ALA A 382 -10.43 33.17 8.00
C ALA A 382 -8.96 33.33 7.60
N LYS A 383 -8.03 33.14 8.56
CA LYS A 383 -6.59 33.15 8.29
C LYS A 383 -6.20 32.04 7.31
N ALA A 384 -6.64 30.81 7.58
CA ALA A 384 -6.31 29.67 6.73
C ALA A 384 -6.92 29.80 5.32
N LYS A 385 -8.16 30.30 5.18
CA LYS A 385 -8.75 30.60 3.87
C LYS A 385 -7.95 31.65 3.10
N THR A 386 -7.54 32.71 3.77
CA THR A 386 -6.75 33.80 3.16
C THR A 386 -5.38 33.30 2.71
N GLY A 387 -4.68 32.56 3.57
CA GLY A 387 -3.41 31.93 3.26
C GLY A 387 -3.52 30.91 2.12
N LEU A 388 -4.56 30.07 2.13
CA LEU A 388 -4.83 29.11 1.07
C LEU A 388 -5.05 29.80 -0.28
N LEU A 389 -5.87 30.85 -0.31
CA LEU A 389 -6.12 31.63 -1.53
C LEU A 389 -4.83 32.25 -2.08
N ASN A 390 -4.02 32.85 -1.21
CA ASN A 390 -2.72 33.42 -1.59
C ASN A 390 -1.76 32.35 -2.12
N SER A 391 -1.76 31.17 -1.49
CA SER A 391 -0.95 30.02 -1.91
C SER A 391 -1.40 29.53 -3.28
N TYR A 392 -2.71 29.40 -3.53
CA TYR A 392 -3.25 29.06 -4.85
C TYR A 392 -2.85 30.05 -5.92
N ILE A 393 -2.94 31.36 -5.66
CA ILE A 393 -2.53 32.39 -6.63
C ILE A 393 -1.06 32.22 -7.00
N LYS A 394 -0.17 32.06 -6.01
CA LYS A 394 1.28 31.86 -6.24
C LYS A 394 1.57 30.55 -6.95
N LEU A 395 0.89 29.47 -6.54
CA LEU A 395 1.07 28.13 -7.10
C LEU A 395 0.63 28.08 -8.57
N LEU A 396 -0.48 28.73 -8.91
CA LEU A 396 -0.94 28.87 -10.31
C LEU A 396 -0.02 29.76 -11.14
N ALA A 397 0.53 30.84 -10.57
CA ALA A 397 1.50 31.66 -11.28
C ALA A 397 2.78 30.86 -11.63
N GLU A 398 3.28 30.04 -10.70
CA GLU A 398 4.41 29.16 -10.96
C GLU A 398 4.04 28.03 -11.92
N ALA A 399 2.83 27.47 -11.82
CA ALA A 399 2.33 26.47 -12.77
C ALA A 399 2.28 27.01 -14.20
N ASP A 400 1.76 28.23 -14.39
CA ASP A 400 1.70 28.88 -15.69
C ASP A 400 3.10 29.12 -16.27
N LYS A 401 4.05 29.58 -15.44
CA LYS A 401 5.44 29.75 -15.83
C LYS A 401 6.06 28.42 -16.28
N LEU A 402 5.91 27.36 -15.50
CA LEU A 402 6.43 26.03 -15.81
C LEU A 402 5.75 25.41 -17.04
N ALA A 403 4.47 25.69 -17.26
CA ALA A 403 3.75 25.27 -18.45
C ALA A 403 4.31 25.94 -19.72
N LEU A 404 4.67 27.22 -19.63
CA LEU A 404 5.30 27.99 -20.72
C LEU A 404 6.72 27.51 -21.05
N GLU A 405 7.49 27.04 -20.07
CA GLU A 405 8.81 26.44 -20.29
C GLU A 405 8.75 25.19 -21.19
N GLY A 406 7.59 24.53 -21.27
CA GLY A 406 7.28 23.57 -22.33
C GLY A 406 7.93 22.18 -22.23
N THR A 407 8.93 22.00 -21.37
CA THR A 407 9.60 20.70 -21.15
C THR A 407 8.66 19.68 -20.50
N SER A 408 8.93 18.38 -20.68
CA SER A 408 8.13 17.33 -20.03
C SER A 408 8.16 17.45 -18.49
N THR A 409 9.30 17.84 -17.92
CA THR A 409 9.49 18.01 -16.46
C THR A 409 8.77 19.25 -15.93
N SER A 410 8.86 20.38 -16.65
CA SER A 410 8.18 21.62 -16.27
C SER A 410 6.66 21.47 -16.43
N LYS A 411 6.18 20.83 -17.51
CA LYS A 411 4.76 20.48 -17.68
C LYS A 411 4.26 19.51 -16.60
N ALA A 412 5.05 18.52 -16.19
CA ALA A 412 4.68 17.62 -15.09
C ALA A 412 4.58 18.36 -13.75
N SER A 413 5.49 19.30 -13.49
CA SER A 413 5.47 20.15 -12.29
C SER A 413 4.31 21.15 -12.32
N ALA A 414 4.05 21.76 -13.47
CA ALA A 414 2.88 22.62 -13.70
C ALA A 414 1.57 21.85 -13.46
N ASN A 415 1.44 20.65 -14.04
CA ASN A 415 0.29 19.77 -13.84
C ASN A 415 0.09 19.44 -12.35
N LYS A 416 1.17 19.10 -11.63
CA LYS A 416 1.12 18.88 -10.17
C LYS A 416 0.56 20.08 -9.41
N TYR A 417 0.95 21.29 -9.80
CA TYR A 417 0.50 22.54 -9.16
C TYR A 417 -0.94 22.91 -9.52
N TYR A 418 -1.35 22.71 -10.78
CA TYR A 418 -2.75 22.82 -11.18
C TYR A 418 -3.64 21.83 -10.44
N LEU A 419 -3.19 20.58 -10.31
CA LEU A 419 -3.89 19.57 -9.51
C LEU A 419 -4.01 20.04 -8.07
N ALA A 420 -2.94 20.44 -7.39
CA ALA A 420 -3.02 20.91 -6.00
C ALA A 420 -4.09 22.00 -5.74
N VAL A 421 -4.37 22.87 -6.73
CA VAL A 421 -5.47 23.85 -6.64
C VAL A 421 -6.84 23.23 -6.94
N LEU A 422 -6.95 22.42 -7.99
CA LEU A 422 -8.18 21.67 -8.30
C LEU A 422 -8.59 20.74 -7.17
N GLU A 423 -7.60 20.32 -6.39
CA GLU A 423 -7.73 19.23 -5.45
C GLU A 423 -8.04 19.66 -4.02
N GLY A 424 -7.81 20.93 -3.69
CA GLY A 424 -8.09 21.44 -2.37
C GLY A 424 -9.43 22.19 -2.27
N PRO A 425 -9.70 22.82 -1.12
CA PRO A 425 -10.95 23.52 -0.87
C PRO A 425 -11.27 24.58 -1.93
N ILE A 426 -12.46 24.51 -2.54
CA ILE A 426 -12.91 25.50 -3.51
C ILE A 426 -13.25 26.80 -2.78
N LEU A 427 -12.35 27.78 -2.86
CA LEU A 427 -12.53 29.12 -2.29
C LEU A 427 -12.81 30.18 -3.35
N ASP A 428 -12.36 29.95 -4.59
CA ASP A 428 -12.49 30.89 -5.71
C ASP A 428 -12.67 30.12 -7.02
N ALA A 429 -13.85 30.24 -7.61
CA ALA A 429 -14.20 29.54 -8.85
C ALA A 429 -13.32 29.96 -10.04
N SER A 430 -12.80 31.18 -10.07
CA SER A 430 -11.93 31.67 -11.15
C SER A 430 -10.55 31.02 -11.10
N LEU A 431 -10.00 30.82 -9.90
CA LEU A 431 -8.75 30.09 -9.72
C LEU A 431 -8.92 28.61 -10.04
N THR A 432 -10.04 28.00 -9.64
CA THR A 432 -10.38 26.62 -10.03
C THR A 432 -10.46 26.48 -11.55
N GLU A 433 -11.10 27.42 -12.26
CA GLU A 433 -11.23 27.37 -13.71
C GLU A 433 -9.89 27.61 -14.42
N ARG A 434 -9.05 28.52 -13.91
CA ARG A 434 -7.67 28.71 -14.39
C ARG A 434 -6.84 27.43 -14.22
N ALA A 435 -6.94 26.79 -13.05
CA ALA A 435 -6.25 25.55 -12.77
C ALA A 435 -6.70 24.42 -13.71
N LYS A 436 -8.00 24.32 -13.96
CA LYS A 436 -8.60 23.35 -14.88
C LYS A 436 -8.09 23.54 -16.30
N THR A 437 -8.14 24.77 -16.80
CA THR A 437 -7.65 25.13 -18.14
C THR A 437 -6.17 24.81 -18.29
N GLY A 438 -5.34 25.20 -17.32
CA GLY A 438 -3.91 24.89 -17.32
C GLY A 438 -3.61 23.38 -17.25
N ASN A 439 -4.38 22.63 -16.45
CA ASN A 439 -4.28 21.17 -16.38
C ASN A 439 -4.58 20.51 -17.74
N GLU A 440 -5.64 20.96 -18.41
CA GLU A 440 -6.03 20.44 -19.73
C GLU A 440 -4.98 20.78 -20.80
N LEU A 441 -4.44 22.00 -20.82
CA LEU A 441 -3.42 22.44 -21.77
C LEU A 441 -2.09 21.69 -21.59
N THR A 442 -1.68 21.45 -20.34
CA THR A 442 -0.46 20.66 -20.04
C THR A 442 -0.60 19.18 -20.41
N ARG A 443 -1.84 18.68 -20.60
CA ARG A 443 -2.15 17.32 -21.07
C ARG A 443 -2.34 17.21 -22.60
N SER A 444 -2.60 18.32 -23.31
CA SER A 444 -3.11 18.28 -24.70
C SER A 444 -2.10 18.66 -25.80
N ALA A 445 -0.95 19.25 -25.49
CA ALA A 445 0.03 19.65 -26.51
C ALA A 445 1.07 18.56 -26.78
N GLY A 446 0.67 17.58 -27.59
CA GLY A 446 1.51 16.51 -28.13
C GLY A 446 1.57 16.51 -29.65
N THR A 447 1.70 17.67 -30.30
CA THR A 447 2.05 17.81 -31.73
C THR A 447 2.63 19.20 -31.99
N ASP A 448 3.96 19.34 -32.17
CA ASP A 448 4.58 19.97 -33.35
C ASP A 448 6.13 19.86 -33.30
N PRO A 449 6.90 20.14 -34.38
CA PRO A 449 7.90 19.24 -34.93
C PRO A 449 9.32 19.58 -34.45
N SER A 450 10.21 18.61 -34.55
CA SER A 450 11.63 18.74 -34.23
C SER A 450 12.30 19.93 -34.93
N PRO A 451 13.22 20.65 -34.29
CA PRO A 451 14.19 21.48 -35.00
C PRO A 451 15.14 20.58 -35.78
N ILE A 452 15.29 20.89 -37.07
CA ILE A 452 16.22 20.23 -37.99
C ILE A 452 17.66 20.51 -37.53
N TYR A 453 18.46 19.45 -37.38
CA TYR A 453 19.90 19.51 -37.14
C TYR A 453 20.66 19.67 -38.47
N ASP A 454 21.49 20.70 -38.56
CA ASP A 454 22.42 20.99 -39.66
C ASP A 454 23.80 20.36 -39.37
N PRO A 455 24.27 19.39 -40.18
CA PRO A 455 25.58 18.77 -40.00
C PRO A 455 26.63 19.50 -40.86
N SER A 456 27.04 20.70 -40.45
CA SER A 456 28.25 21.31 -41.03
C SER A 456 28.93 22.35 -40.13
N ARG A 457 29.89 21.89 -39.32
CA ARG A 457 31.19 22.58 -39.10
C ARG A 457 32.07 21.78 -38.15
N GLY A 458 33.06 21.09 -38.72
CA GLY A 458 34.25 20.68 -38.00
C GLY A 458 35.30 21.78 -38.03
N THR A 459 35.99 21.97 -36.91
CA THR A 459 37.41 22.32 -36.86
C THR A 459 38.02 21.70 -35.62
N ILE A 460 39.16 21.03 -35.83
CA ILE A 460 40.00 20.34 -34.84
C ILE A 460 40.80 21.40 -34.05
N PRO A 461 40.96 21.25 -32.72
CA PRO A 461 42.07 21.86 -31.99
C PRO A 461 43.17 20.84 -31.65
N GLU A 462 44.42 21.30 -31.75
CA GLU A 462 45.69 20.63 -31.44
C GLU A 462 45.83 20.17 -29.96
N PRO A 463 46.77 19.25 -29.66
CA PRO A 463 46.80 18.53 -28.38
C PRO A 463 47.37 19.38 -27.23
N ILE A 464 46.64 19.42 -26.12
CA ILE A 464 47.06 20.01 -24.85
C ILE A 464 47.83 18.95 -24.03
N PRO A 465 48.90 19.32 -23.29
CA PRO A 465 49.68 18.38 -22.49
C PRO A 465 48.83 17.70 -21.41
N ASN A 466 49.14 16.42 -21.18
CA ASN A 466 48.46 15.53 -20.24
C ASN A 466 48.39 16.15 -18.82
N PRO A 467 47.20 16.47 -18.28
CA PRO A 467 47.08 16.89 -16.89
C PRO A 467 47.32 15.69 -15.97
N GLN A 468 48.08 15.90 -14.89
CA GLN A 468 48.12 14.94 -13.79
C GLN A 468 46.71 14.71 -13.24
N PRO A 469 46.35 13.48 -12.83
CA PRO A 469 45.01 13.17 -12.34
C PRO A 469 44.69 14.03 -11.11
N GLN A 470 43.73 14.95 -11.27
CA GLN A 470 43.09 15.62 -10.13
C GLN A 470 42.22 14.62 -9.37
N PRO A 471 42.05 14.75 -8.04
CA PRO A 471 41.09 13.97 -7.29
C PRO A 471 39.69 14.11 -7.93
N GLU A 472 39.01 12.98 -8.16
CA GLU A 472 37.62 13.00 -8.65
C GLU A 472 36.73 13.78 -7.67
N ALA A 473 36.11 14.86 -8.13
CA ALA A 473 35.15 15.62 -7.35
C ALA A 473 33.91 14.79 -7.04
N PHE A 474 33.34 14.96 -5.84
CA PHE A 474 32.10 14.28 -5.45
C PHE A 474 30.93 14.68 -6.36
N SER A 475 30.11 13.72 -6.77
CA SER A 475 28.86 13.95 -7.50
C SER A 475 27.68 13.22 -6.85
N LEU A 476 26.57 13.92 -6.64
CA LEU A 476 25.28 13.36 -6.25
C LEU A 476 24.31 13.46 -7.42
N GLU A 477 23.76 12.33 -7.86
CA GLU A 477 22.84 12.26 -9.00
C GLU A 477 21.52 11.60 -8.60
N ARG A 478 20.39 12.16 -9.06
CA ARG A 478 19.07 11.58 -8.83
C ARG A 478 18.54 10.89 -10.08
N LEU A 479 18.25 9.60 -9.96
CA LEU A 479 17.67 8.77 -11.00
C LEU A 479 16.19 8.54 -10.70
N PHE A 480 15.31 9.13 -11.51
CA PHE A 480 13.87 9.07 -11.25
C PHE A 480 13.03 9.23 -12.52
N GLY A 481 11.84 8.62 -12.49
CA GLY A 481 10.75 8.89 -13.42
C GLY A 481 9.48 9.31 -12.68
N THR A 482 8.39 9.52 -13.43
CA THR A 482 7.07 9.81 -12.84
C THR A 482 6.40 8.55 -12.27
N ARG A 483 6.82 7.39 -12.77
CA ARG A 483 6.45 6.06 -12.28
C ARG A 483 7.70 5.23 -11.97
N ALA A 484 7.53 4.18 -11.18
CA ALA A 484 8.63 3.30 -10.80
C ALA A 484 9.26 2.56 -12.01
N GLU A 485 8.48 2.23 -13.03
CA GLU A 485 8.99 1.67 -14.28
C GLU A 485 9.92 2.65 -14.99
N GLU A 486 9.60 3.94 -14.99
CA GLU A 486 10.45 4.98 -15.56
C GLU A 486 11.69 5.24 -14.71
N THR A 487 11.57 5.19 -13.37
CA THR A 487 12.75 5.20 -12.48
C THR A 487 13.67 4.02 -12.80
N ALA A 488 13.14 2.80 -12.98
CA ALA A 488 13.93 1.63 -13.36
C ALA A 488 14.61 1.81 -14.73
N ILE A 489 13.95 2.45 -15.69
CA ILE A 489 14.56 2.83 -16.99
C ILE A 489 15.70 3.82 -16.79
N LYS A 490 15.55 4.84 -15.93
CA LYS A 490 16.64 5.79 -15.63
C LYS A 490 17.82 5.13 -14.93
N ILE A 491 17.56 4.21 -14.02
CA ILE A 491 18.59 3.38 -13.38
C ILE A 491 19.32 2.53 -14.42
N SER A 492 18.58 1.93 -15.36
CA SER A 492 19.14 1.14 -16.46
C SER A 492 20.02 2.00 -17.39
N GLN A 493 19.55 3.17 -17.80
CA GLN A 493 20.30 4.11 -18.64
C GLN A 493 21.60 4.59 -17.97
N GLN A 494 21.60 4.70 -16.64
CA GLN A 494 22.80 5.07 -15.89
C GLN A 494 23.82 3.93 -15.78
N GLY A 495 23.35 2.70 -15.58
CA GLY A 495 24.23 1.55 -15.35
C GLY A 495 24.69 0.83 -16.62
N TRP A 496 23.97 0.96 -17.72
CA TRP A 496 24.16 0.17 -18.93
C TRP A 496 24.05 1.03 -20.19
N ALA A 497 25.10 1.01 -21.01
CA ALA A 497 25.14 1.69 -22.31
C ALA A 497 24.24 0.99 -23.34
N ASP A 498 24.03 1.63 -24.48
CA ASP A 498 23.27 1.04 -25.59
C ASP A 498 23.94 -0.26 -26.05
N ASN A 499 23.14 -1.30 -26.27
CA ASN A 499 23.61 -2.64 -26.65
C ASN A 499 24.63 -3.28 -25.68
N SER A 500 24.66 -2.85 -24.41
CA SER A 500 25.64 -3.36 -23.43
C SER A 500 25.11 -4.47 -22.52
N SER A 501 23.84 -4.87 -22.67
CA SER A 501 23.24 -5.91 -21.82
C SER A 501 22.41 -6.90 -22.63
N PRO A 502 22.99 -8.04 -23.04
CA PRO A 502 22.26 -9.06 -23.79
C PRO A 502 21.17 -9.76 -22.95
N ILE A 503 21.22 -9.60 -21.63
CA ILE A 503 20.28 -10.16 -20.67
C ILE A 503 19.59 -9.04 -19.88
N VAL A 504 18.31 -9.21 -19.57
CA VAL A 504 17.52 -8.30 -18.70
C VAL A 504 16.69 -9.11 -17.72
N LEU A 505 16.59 -8.67 -16.46
CA LEU A 505 15.62 -9.20 -15.51
C LEU A 505 14.37 -8.31 -15.53
N LEU A 506 13.20 -8.93 -15.58
CA LEU A 506 11.91 -8.24 -15.62
C LEU A 506 11.05 -8.67 -14.44
N ALA A 507 10.72 -7.73 -13.56
CA ALA A 507 9.91 -7.94 -12.38
C ALA A 507 8.64 -7.09 -12.38
N ARG A 508 7.64 -7.45 -11.58
CA ARG A 508 6.42 -6.66 -11.44
C ARG A 508 6.64 -5.44 -10.54
N VAL A 509 5.98 -4.33 -10.86
CA VAL A 509 6.13 -3.05 -10.15
C VAL A 509 5.36 -2.97 -8.83
N ASP A 510 4.27 -3.71 -8.70
CA ASP A 510 3.25 -3.55 -7.65
C ASP A 510 3.40 -4.57 -6.50
N ARG A 511 4.35 -5.51 -6.59
CA ARG A 511 4.72 -6.47 -5.55
C ARG A 511 6.21 -6.81 -5.62
N PHE A 512 6.88 -6.94 -4.47
CA PHE A 512 8.34 -7.11 -4.40
C PHE A 512 8.83 -8.55 -4.26
N GLN A 513 7.99 -9.46 -3.75
CA GLN A 513 8.46 -10.67 -3.10
C GLN A 513 9.30 -11.57 -4.01
N ASP A 514 8.86 -11.78 -5.26
CA ASP A 514 9.54 -12.67 -6.21
C ASP A 514 10.92 -12.15 -6.67
N ALA A 515 11.09 -10.83 -6.71
CA ALA A 515 12.29 -10.19 -7.23
C ALA A 515 13.28 -9.78 -6.14
N LEU A 516 12.92 -9.92 -4.87
CA LEU A 516 13.73 -9.48 -3.73
C LEU A 516 15.10 -10.19 -3.66
N ALA A 517 15.18 -11.42 -4.17
CA ALA A 517 16.41 -12.21 -4.26
C ALA A 517 17.18 -12.02 -5.59
N ALA A 518 16.72 -11.15 -6.49
CA ALA A 518 17.22 -11.09 -7.86
C ALA A 518 18.54 -10.31 -8.02
N ALA A 519 18.92 -9.43 -7.07
CA ALA A 519 20.10 -8.59 -7.22
C ALA A 519 21.43 -9.39 -7.40
N PRO A 520 21.70 -10.48 -6.66
CA PRO A 520 22.88 -11.30 -6.92
C PRO A 520 22.86 -11.99 -8.29
N LEU A 521 21.69 -12.39 -8.77
CA LEU A 521 21.55 -12.94 -10.12
C LEU A 521 21.79 -11.86 -11.19
N ALA A 522 21.24 -10.66 -11.00
CA ALA A 522 21.46 -9.51 -11.87
C ALA A 522 22.96 -9.21 -12.02
N LYS A 523 23.70 -9.20 -10.90
CA LYS A 523 25.16 -9.04 -10.90
C LYS A 523 25.90 -10.15 -11.63
N LYS A 524 25.56 -11.41 -11.34
CA LYS A 524 26.17 -12.57 -12.03
C LYS A 524 26.00 -12.47 -13.55
N LEU A 525 24.84 -11.98 -14.00
CA LEU A 525 24.50 -11.87 -15.42
C LEU A 525 24.92 -10.53 -16.04
N GLY A 526 25.42 -9.58 -15.25
CA GLY A 526 25.70 -8.22 -15.70
C GLY A 526 24.45 -7.49 -16.22
N ALA A 527 23.26 -7.81 -15.72
CA ALA A 527 21.97 -7.44 -16.30
C ALA A 527 21.19 -6.43 -15.43
N PRO A 528 20.45 -5.48 -16.03
CA PRO A 528 19.56 -4.59 -15.29
C PRO A 528 18.30 -5.33 -14.84
N LEU A 529 17.65 -4.79 -13.80
CA LEU A 529 16.32 -5.19 -13.37
C LEU A 529 15.32 -4.08 -13.74
N LEU A 530 14.49 -4.35 -14.73
CA LEU A 530 13.39 -3.49 -15.15
C LEU A 530 12.08 -3.90 -14.48
N LEU A 531 11.16 -2.94 -14.39
CA LEU A 531 9.84 -3.14 -13.79
C LEU A 531 8.75 -3.07 -14.86
N THR A 532 7.70 -3.88 -14.69
CA THR A 532 6.52 -3.88 -15.55
C THR A 532 5.24 -3.97 -14.73
N SER A 533 4.12 -3.53 -15.30
CA SER A 533 2.80 -3.93 -14.82
C SER A 533 2.65 -5.45 -14.91
N PRO A 534 1.95 -6.09 -13.94
CA PRO A 534 1.74 -7.54 -13.98
C PRO A 534 0.83 -7.98 -15.15
N TYR A 535 0.10 -7.04 -15.78
CA TYR A 535 -0.91 -7.33 -16.80
C TYR A 535 -0.48 -7.01 -18.22
N GLN A 536 0.50 -6.13 -18.39
CA GLN A 536 0.93 -5.66 -19.71
C GLN A 536 2.37 -5.14 -19.67
N LEU A 537 3.13 -5.43 -20.72
CA LEU A 537 4.44 -4.83 -20.94
C LEU A 537 4.28 -3.39 -21.42
N ASP A 538 4.78 -2.44 -20.66
CA ASP A 538 4.78 -1.03 -21.06
C ASP A 538 5.69 -0.83 -22.28
N LYS A 539 5.27 0.01 -23.23
CA LYS A 539 6.06 0.35 -24.42
C LYS A 539 7.40 0.97 -24.06
N ALA A 540 7.46 1.79 -23.01
CA ALA A 540 8.72 2.40 -22.57
C ALA A 540 9.71 1.35 -22.03
N VAL A 541 9.19 0.35 -21.31
CA VAL A 541 10.01 -0.77 -20.79
C VAL A 541 10.50 -1.64 -21.95
N LEU A 542 9.63 -1.95 -22.92
CA LEU A 542 10.03 -2.65 -24.13
C LEU A 542 11.09 -1.89 -24.94
N GLN A 543 10.97 -0.56 -25.05
CA GLN A 543 11.98 0.27 -25.70
C GLN A 543 13.31 0.23 -24.96
N GLU A 544 13.30 0.24 -23.63
CA GLU A 544 14.52 0.11 -22.85
C GLU A 544 15.16 -1.27 -23.00
N ILE A 545 14.37 -2.36 -23.04
CA ILE A 545 14.86 -3.71 -23.35
C ILE A 545 15.55 -3.73 -24.73
N LYS A 546 14.97 -3.05 -25.72
CA LYS A 546 15.55 -2.93 -27.06
C LYS A 546 16.82 -2.07 -27.07
N ARG A 547 16.85 -0.94 -26.35
CA ARG A 547 18.03 -0.07 -26.21
C ARG A 547 19.21 -0.81 -25.61
N LEU A 548 18.97 -1.62 -24.59
CA LEU A 548 19.97 -2.48 -23.95
C LEU A 548 20.55 -3.54 -24.90
N GLY A 549 19.90 -3.78 -26.05
CA GLY A 549 20.27 -4.82 -27.00
C GLY A 549 20.06 -6.21 -26.41
N ALA A 550 18.96 -6.42 -25.67
CA ALA A 550 18.62 -7.71 -25.06
C ALA A 550 18.34 -8.78 -26.13
N GLY A 551 19.41 -9.32 -26.72
CA GLY A 551 19.37 -10.30 -27.80
C GLY A 551 19.39 -11.75 -27.33
N ASP A 552 19.86 -12.01 -26.10
CA ASP A 552 20.00 -13.37 -25.59
C ASP A 552 18.76 -13.82 -24.83
N LYS A 553 18.37 -13.07 -23.78
CA LYS A 553 17.29 -13.51 -22.89
C LYS A 553 16.75 -12.43 -21.95
N VAL A 554 15.43 -12.34 -21.84
CA VAL A 554 14.75 -11.67 -20.72
C VAL A 554 14.35 -12.70 -19.67
N TYR A 555 14.86 -12.57 -18.45
CA TYR A 555 14.42 -13.36 -17.30
C TYR A 555 13.20 -12.72 -16.65
N VAL A 556 12.03 -13.31 -16.86
CA VAL A 556 10.79 -12.88 -16.20
C VAL A 556 10.76 -13.48 -14.79
N ILE A 557 10.81 -12.63 -13.77
CA ILE A 557 10.91 -13.04 -12.37
C ILE A 557 9.51 -13.12 -11.76
N GLY A 558 9.12 -14.32 -11.35
CA GLY A 558 7.79 -14.64 -10.80
C GLY A 558 6.91 -15.45 -11.76
N GLY A 559 5.93 -16.16 -11.20
CA GLY A 559 5.02 -17.05 -11.95
C GLY A 559 4.00 -16.28 -12.81
N GLU A 560 3.12 -16.98 -13.53
CA GLU A 560 2.07 -16.32 -14.33
C GLU A 560 1.03 -15.59 -13.46
N GLY A 561 0.82 -16.02 -12.20
CA GLY A 561 0.05 -15.24 -11.22
C GLY A 561 0.75 -13.94 -10.77
N ALA A 562 2.07 -13.84 -11.01
CA ALA A 562 2.85 -12.66 -10.71
C ALA A 562 2.91 -11.69 -11.91
N ILE A 563 3.28 -12.22 -13.08
CA ILE A 563 3.37 -11.50 -14.35
C ILE A 563 2.65 -12.37 -15.38
N ILE A 564 1.46 -11.95 -15.82
CA ILE A 564 0.60 -12.79 -16.65
C ILE A 564 1.25 -13.10 -18.00
N LYS A 565 0.81 -14.19 -18.61
CA LYS A 565 1.32 -14.67 -19.89
C LYS A 565 1.35 -13.60 -20.99
N LYS A 566 0.37 -12.69 -21.01
CA LYS A 566 0.30 -11.56 -21.97
C LYS A 566 1.58 -10.72 -22.02
N VAL A 567 2.25 -10.50 -20.88
CA VAL A 567 3.51 -9.74 -20.84
C VAL A 567 4.61 -10.50 -21.58
N SER A 568 4.72 -11.80 -21.35
CA SER A 568 5.69 -12.67 -22.03
C SER A 568 5.35 -12.87 -23.51
N ASP A 569 4.07 -12.93 -23.86
CA ASP A 569 3.61 -12.97 -25.25
C ASP A 569 4.03 -11.71 -26.01
N SER A 570 3.92 -10.53 -25.39
CA SER A 570 4.44 -9.28 -25.98
C SER A 570 5.96 -9.28 -26.19
N LEU A 571 6.74 -9.98 -25.35
CA LEU A 571 8.18 -10.18 -25.61
C LEU A 571 8.39 -11.08 -26.84
N ALA A 572 7.64 -12.18 -26.94
CA ALA A 572 7.73 -13.11 -28.06
C ALA A 572 7.29 -12.51 -29.40
N GLU A 573 6.22 -11.69 -29.40
CA GLU A 573 5.75 -10.93 -30.56
C GLU A 573 6.84 -10.02 -31.12
N GLU A 574 7.67 -9.47 -30.24
CA GLU A 574 8.82 -8.63 -30.55
C GLU A 574 10.10 -9.44 -30.83
N LYS A 575 9.97 -10.78 -30.94
CA LYS A 575 11.05 -11.74 -31.16
C LYS A 575 12.14 -11.72 -30.08
N ILE A 576 11.79 -11.29 -28.86
CA ILE A 576 12.66 -11.30 -27.69
C ILE A 576 12.51 -12.65 -26.99
N VAL A 577 13.61 -13.38 -26.86
CA VAL A 577 13.64 -14.65 -26.12
C VAL A 577 13.46 -14.36 -24.63
N TYR A 578 12.58 -15.11 -23.97
CA TYR A 578 12.39 -14.99 -22.52
C TYR A 578 12.46 -16.35 -21.82
N GLU A 579 12.84 -16.33 -20.55
CA GLU A 579 12.76 -17.47 -19.64
C GLU A 579 12.15 -17.00 -18.33
N ARG A 580 11.24 -17.78 -17.77
CA ARG A 580 10.62 -17.45 -16.49
C ARG A 580 11.38 -18.12 -15.35
N ILE A 581 11.81 -17.34 -14.36
CA ILE A 581 12.35 -17.85 -13.09
C ILE A 581 11.28 -17.65 -12.04
N PHE A 582 10.71 -18.74 -11.57
CA PHE A 582 9.60 -18.71 -10.63
C PHE A 582 9.58 -19.97 -9.78
N GLY A 583 8.88 -19.87 -8.66
CA GLY A 583 8.44 -21.01 -7.90
C GLY A 583 7.02 -20.79 -7.38
N ALA A 584 6.62 -21.70 -6.50
CA ALA A 584 5.32 -21.68 -5.89
C ALA A 584 5.09 -20.45 -4.97
N SER A 585 6.04 -20.17 -4.12
CA SER A 585 6.05 -18.98 -3.28
C SER A 585 7.22 -18.08 -3.66
N ALA A 586 7.29 -16.90 -3.04
CA ALA A 586 8.47 -16.06 -3.13
C ALA A 586 9.75 -16.79 -2.64
N ALA A 587 9.63 -17.69 -1.66
CA ALA A 587 10.76 -18.50 -1.20
C ALA A 587 11.18 -19.55 -2.25
N ASP A 588 10.23 -20.12 -2.99
CA ASP A 588 10.54 -21.02 -4.11
C ASP A 588 11.15 -20.26 -5.29
N THR A 589 10.64 -19.06 -5.59
CA THR A 589 11.26 -18.16 -6.59
C THR A 589 12.68 -17.79 -6.17
N ALA A 590 12.91 -17.44 -4.91
CA ALA A 590 14.24 -17.16 -4.38
C ALA A 590 15.17 -18.37 -4.46
N ALA A 591 14.67 -19.59 -4.19
CA ALA A 591 15.44 -20.82 -4.37
C ALA A 591 15.75 -21.10 -5.85
N ALA A 592 14.83 -20.82 -6.77
CA ALA A 592 15.07 -20.94 -8.22
C ALA A 592 16.13 -19.92 -8.69
N ILE A 593 16.07 -18.68 -8.18
CA ILE A 593 17.08 -17.65 -8.40
C ILE A 593 18.44 -18.12 -7.84
N ALA A 594 18.48 -18.66 -6.62
CA ALA A 594 19.69 -19.19 -6.00
C ALA A 594 20.34 -20.29 -6.86
N ARG A 595 19.56 -21.21 -7.44
CA ARG A 595 20.08 -22.22 -8.37
C ARG A 595 20.67 -21.61 -9.65
N LYS A 596 20.11 -20.52 -10.16
CA LYS A 596 20.68 -19.78 -11.30
C LYS A 596 21.97 -19.04 -10.91
N ILE A 597 22.08 -18.57 -9.67
CA ILE A 597 23.31 -17.98 -9.11
C ILE A 597 24.40 -19.06 -8.95
N GLY A 598 24.05 -20.25 -8.47
CA GLY A 598 24.98 -21.36 -8.22
C GLY A 598 25.30 -21.54 -6.74
N SER A 599 26.04 -22.62 -6.43
CA SER A 599 26.33 -23.04 -5.07
C SER A 599 27.17 -22.02 -4.30
N SER A 600 26.84 -21.81 -3.03
CA SER A 600 27.57 -20.91 -2.11
C SER A 600 27.58 -21.50 -0.69
N LYS A 601 28.70 -21.40 0.01
CA LYS A 601 28.83 -21.81 1.42
C LYS A 601 28.14 -20.83 2.39
N GLN A 602 27.83 -19.63 1.91
CA GLN A 602 27.12 -18.60 2.66
C GLN A 602 25.81 -18.24 1.96
N VAL A 603 24.75 -17.99 2.73
CA VAL A 603 23.49 -17.43 2.22
C VAL A 603 22.99 -16.31 3.13
N ILE A 604 22.24 -15.37 2.57
CA ILE A 604 21.48 -14.39 3.33
C ILE A 604 20.04 -14.89 3.44
N LEU A 605 19.49 -14.89 4.66
CA LEU A 605 18.10 -15.22 4.92
C LEU A 605 17.33 -13.95 5.29
N ALA A 606 16.29 -13.63 4.52
CA ALA A 606 15.47 -12.43 4.73
C ALA A 606 13.98 -12.77 4.79
N SER A 607 13.17 -11.82 5.29
CA SER A 607 11.72 -11.98 5.38
C SER A 607 11.06 -11.95 4.00
N SER A 608 10.13 -12.88 3.75
CA SER A 608 9.27 -12.87 2.57
C SER A 608 8.12 -11.85 2.66
N THR A 609 7.82 -11.35 3.86
CA THR A 609 6.68 -10.46 4.14
C THR A 609 7.09 -9.00 4.37
N SER A 610 8.40 -8.72 4.45
CA SER A 610 8.98 -7.38 4.64
C SER A 610 10.20 -7.20 3.74
N PHE A 611 10.22 -6.13 2.94
CA PHE A 611 11.27 -5.87 1.95
C PHE A 611 12.54 -5.13 2.44
N PRO A 612 12.50 -4.19 3.42
CA PRO A 612 13.63 -3.28 3.65
C PRO A 612 14.94 -3.96 4.01
N ASP A 613 14.88 -5.04 4.80
CA ASP A 613 16.08 -5.74 5.28
C ASP A 613 16.77 -6.48 4.13
N ALA A 614 16.00 -7.18 3.29
CA ALA A 614 16.53 -7.85 2.10
C ALA A 614 17.06 -6.86 1.05
N LEU A 615 16.36 -5.73 0.90
CA LEU A 615 16.77 -4.67 -0.02
C LEU A 615 18.13 -4.06 0.40
N SER A 616 18.33 -3.82 1.69
CA SER A 616 19.60 -3.33 2.23
C SER A 616 20.74 -4.35 2.06
N ALA A 617 20.42 -5.65 2.13
CA ALA A 617 21.37 -6.74 1.92
C ALA A 617 21.67 -7.03 0.44
N SER A 618 20.90 -6.47 -0.50
CA SER A 618 20.95 -6.82 -1.93
C SER A 618 22.31 -6.57 -2.57
N ALA A 619 22.91 -5.40 -2.29
CA ALA A 619 24.20 -5.03 -2.86
C ALA A 619 25.39 -5.85 -2.32
N PRO A 620 25.59 -6.00 -0.99
CA PRO A 620 26.65 -6.87 -0.49
C PRO A 620 26.44 -8.34 -0.88
N ALA A 621 25.19 -8.82 -0.89
CA ALA A 621 24.88 -10.16 -1.39
C ALA A 621 25.37 -10.35 -2.83
N ALA A 622 25.08 -9.37 -3.68
CA ALA A 622 25.43 -9.45 -5.08
C ALA A 622 26.94 -9.29 -5.35
N ALA A 623 27.61 -8.38 -4.62
CA ALA A 623 29.05 -8.17 -4.74
C ALA A 623 29.86 -9.42 -4.38
N LEU A 624 29.36 -10.22 -3.41
CA LEU A 624 30.00 -11.43 -2.93
C LEU A 624 29.45 -12.72 -3.56
N GLY A 625 28.46 -12.61 -4.45
CA GLY A 625 27.81 -13.77 -5.06
C GLY A 625 27.00 -14.63 -4.07
N ILE A 626 26.59 -14.06 -2.94
CA ILE A 626 25.83 -14.73 -1.88
C ILE A 626 24.34 -14.79 -2.30
N PRO A 627 23.74 -15.98 -2.40
CA PRO A 627 22.31 -16.10 -2.65
C PRO A 627 21.47 -15.54 -1.50
N ILE A 628 20.36 -14.88 -1.84
CA ILE A 628 19.34 -14.48 -0.87
C ILE A 628 18.22 -15.52 -0.90
N LEU A 629 17.91 -16.09 0.26
CA LEU A 629 16.77 -16.95 0.50
C LEU A 629 15.71 -16.20 1.31
N LEU A 630 14.45 -16.59 1.12
CA LEU A 630 13.33 -15.97 1.82
C LEU A 630 12.69 -16.94 2.83
N THR A 631 12.18 -16.38 3.92
CA THR A 631 11.46 -17.09 4.96
C THR A 631 10.30 -16.27 5.50
N GLU A 632 9.29 -16.95 6.02
CA GLU A 632 8.30 -16.31 6.90
C GLU A 632 8.87 -16.17 8.32
N GLN A 633 8.18 -15.42 9.19
CA GLN A 633 8.67 -15.10 10.53
C GLN A 633 9.01 -16.36 11.34
N GLY A 634 8.14 -17.37 11.35
CA GLY A 634 8.28 -18.56 12.20
C GLY A 634 8.66 -19.84 11.48
N THR A 635 8.64 -19.86 10.15
CA THR A 635 8.66 -21.09 9.37
C THR A 635 9.69 -21.00 8.25
N LEU A 636 10.75 -21.83 8.32
CA LEU A 636 11.75 -21.95 7.24
C LEU A 636 11.17 -22.82 6.12
N PRO A 637 10.88 -22.25 4.93
CA PRO A 637 10.24 -22.99 3.84
C PRO A 637 11.11 -24.16 3.35
N THR A 638 10.46 -25.21 2.86
CA THR A 638 11.14 -26.41 2.36
C THR A 638 12.14 -26.08 1.25
N ALA A 639 11.81 -25.18 0.33
CA ALA A 639 12.71 -24.76 -0.75
C ALA A 639 13.99 -24.10 -0.22
N SER A 640 13.87 -23.16 0.73
CA SER A 640 15.02 -22.52 1.36
C SER A 640 15.89 -23.54 2.11
N ARG A 641 15.25 -24.45 2.87
CA ARG A 641 15.95 -25.56 3.56
C ARG A 641 16.68 -26.49 2.60
N GLN A 642 16.09 -26.74 1.43
CA GLN A 642 16.71 -27.58 0.42
C GLN A 642 17.96 -26.91 -0.17
N ILE A 643 17.92 -25.59 -0.44
CA ILE A 643 19.11 -24.86 -0.87
C ILE A 643 20.23 -24.92 0.17
N LEU A 644 19.91 -24.78 1.46
CA LEU A 644 20.90 -24.90 2.53
C LEU A 644 21.65 -26.25 2.48
N LYS A 645 20.94 -27.33 2.16
CA LYS A 645 21.53 -28.67 2.01
C LYS A 645 22.26 -28.85 0.69
N ASP A 646 21.61 -28.51 -0.43
CA ASP A 646 22.12 -28.69 -1.79
C ASP A 646 23.43 -27.94 -2.00
N PHE A 647 23.55 -26.74 -1.40
CA PHE A 647 24.75 -25.90 -1.51
C PHE A 647 25.76 -26.18 -0.40
N GLU A 648 25.45 -27.12 0.50
CA GLU A 648 26.26 -27.46 1.67
C GLU A 648 26.66 -26.19 2.44
N VAL A 649 25.67 -25.36 2.75
CA VAL A 649 25.85 -24.06 3.43
C VAL A 649 26.44 -24.30 4.82
N THR A 650 27.40 -23.47 5.20
CA THR A 650 28.02 -23.48 6.53
C THR A 650 27.76 -22.19 7.31
N GLU A 651 27.34 -21.12 6.62
CA GLU A 651 27.08 -19.81 7.22
C GLU A 651 25.76 -19.20 6.70
N THR A 652 24.94 -18.70 7.63
CA THR A 652 23.66 -18.08 7.32
C THR A 652 23.61 -16.69 7.94
N ILE A 653 23.47 -15.66 7.11
CA ILE A 653 23.32 -14.27 7.57
C ILE A 653 21.82 -13.95 7.59
N ILE A 654 21.24 -13.88 8.79
CA ILE A 654 19.85 -13.49 8.99
C ILE A 654 19.77 -11.97 8.98
N VAL A 655 19.07 -11.38 8.01
CA VAL A 655 18.83 -9.93 7.95
C VAL A 655 17.40 -9.61 8.37
N GLY A 656 17.28 -8.91 9.50
CA GLY A 656 16.00 -8.51 10.07
C GLY A 656 15.81 -8.93 11.53
N GLY A 657 15.06 -8.09 12.26
CA GLY A 657 14.78 -8.29 13.68
C GLY A 657 13.80 -9.43 13.97
N LYS A 658 13.57 -9.70 15.26
CA LYS A 658 12.68 -10.78 15.75
C LYS A 658 11.26 -10.77 15.19
N PHE A 659 10.78 -9.59 14.77
CA PHE A 659 9.45 -9.41 14.19
C PHE A 659 9.40 -9.78 12.70
N ALA A 660 10.53 -9.73 11.99
CA ALA A 660 10.65 -10.13 10.60
C ALA A 660 11.01 -11.63 10.48
N ILE A 661 11.93 -12.10 11.35
CA ILE A 661 12.38 -13.49 11.43
C ILE A 661 12.57 -13.83 12.90
N SER A 662 11.84 -14.82 13.41
CA SER A 662 11.89 -15.27 14.80
C SER A 662 13.31 -15.61 15.26
N THR A 663 13.63 -15.29 16.50
CA THR A 663 14.90 -15.68 17.15
C THR A 663 15.02 -17.19 17.36
N ALA A 664 13.96 -17.95 17.10
CA ALA A 664 14.01 -19.41 17.10
C ALA A 664 14.92 -19.96 15.99
N PHE A 665 15.17 -19.20 14.91
CA PHE A 665 16.00 -19.65 13.79
C PHE A 665 17.47 -19.80 14.19
N ASP A 666 17.98 -18.85 14.95
CA ASP A 666 19.36 -18.71 15.44
C ASP A 666 19.55 -19.09 16.90
N ALA A 667 18.50 -19.62 17.56
CA ALA A 667 18.63 -20.23 18.87
C ALA A 667 19.43 -21.55 18.80
N LYS A 668 20.03 -21.94 19.93
CA LYS A 668 20.58 -23.28 20.10
C LYS A 668 19.49 -24.33 19.89
N GLY A 669 19.71 -25.34 19.06
CA GLY A 669 18.70 -26.30 18.60
C GLY A 669 17.79 -25.80 17.47
N GLY A 670 17.98 -24.57 16.98
CA GLY A 670 17.18 -23.94 15.94
C GLY A 670 17.44 -24.49 14.54
N PRO A 671 16.55 -24.23 13.56
CA PRO A 671 16.66 -24.76 12.20
C PRO A 671 17.91 -24.29 11.44
N LEU A 672 18.58 -23.23 11.90
CA LEU A 672 19.82 -22.74 11.29
C LEU A 672 21.09 -23.07 12.09
N GLU A 673 21.01 -23.73 13.25
CA GLU A 673 22.19 -23.99 14.10
C GLU A 673 23.34 -24.67 13.35
N SER A 674 23.02 -25.70 12.53
CA SER A 674 24.01 -26.42 11.73
C SER A 674 24.57 -25.62 10.54
N TYR A 675 24.06 -24.40 10.31
CA TYR A 675 24.42 -23.53 9.20
C TYR A 675 25.00 -22.19 9.69
N GLY A 676 25.57 -22.15 10.90
CA GLY A 676 26.33 -21.01 11.43
C GLY A 676 25.57 -19.68 11.37
N PRO A 677 24.47 -19.52 12.13
CA PRO A 677 23.61 -18.36 11.99
C PRO A 677 24.23 -17.11 12.63
N LEU A 678 24.28 -16.02 11.86
CA LEU A 678 24.62 -14.67 12.30
C LEU A 678 23.45 -13.74 12.00
N ARG A 679 22.91 -13.06 13.01
CA ARG A 679 21.84 -12.08 12.81
C ARG A 679 22.38 -10.65 12.72
N LEU A 680 22.02 -9.96 11.65
CA LEU A 680 22.21 -8.52 11.45
C LEU A 680 20.84 -7.86 11.55
N ALA A 681 20.59 -7.15 12.66
CA ALA A 681 19.30 -6.52 12.92
C ALA A 681 19.46 -5.33 13.85
N GLY A 682 18.61 -4.31 13.67
CA GLY A 682 18.38 -3.26 14.64
C GLY A 682 16.90 -3.09 14.95
N GLU A 683 16.56 -2.06 15.72
CA GLU A 683 15.17 -1.79 16.14
C GLU A 683 14.30 -1.33 14.96
N THR A 684 14.89 -0.64 13.99
CA THR A 684 14.24 -0.22 12.74
C THR A 684 14.93 -0.77 11.51
N LYS A 685 14.25 -0.70 10.35
CA LYS A 685 14.84 -1.03 9.04
C LYS A 685 16.11 -0.22 8.70
N TYR A 686 16.22 0.99 9.23
CA TYR A 686 17.40 1.84 9.05
C TYR A 686 18.57 1.36 9.92
N ASP A 687 18.27 0.93 11.15
CA ASP A 687 19.28 0.35 12.04
C ASP A 687 19.78 -0.99 11.49
N THR A 688 18.88 -1.83 10.97
CA THR A 688 19.26 -3.08 10.29
C THR A 688 20.15 -2.79 9.07
N MET A 689 19.80 -1.80 8.24
CA MET A 689 20.66 -1.35 7.13
C MET A 689 22.05 -0.96 7.63
N LEU A 690 22.14 -0.19 8.73
CA LEU A 690 23.43 0.19 9.33
C LEU A 690 24.23 -1.02 9.83
N GLN A 691 23.58 -2.03 10.42
CA GLN A 691 24.26 -3.27 10.81
C GLN A 691 24.81 -4.02 9.60
N ILE A 692 24.06 -4.07 8.50
CA ILE A 692 24.47 -4.71 7.24
C ILE A 692 25.69 -4.01 6.65
N VAL A 693 25.62 -2.70 6.43
CA VAL A 693 26.73 -1.96 5.78
C VAL A 693 28.01 -1.96 6.62
N LYS A 694 27.88 -1.92 7.96
CA LYS A 694 29.02 -2.04 8.88
C LYS A 694 29.63 -3.44 8.87
N TYR A 695 28.80 -4.48 8.91
CA TYR A 695 29.28 -5.87 8.93
C TYR A 695 30.11 -6.22 7.68
N PHE A 696 29.64 -5.83 6.50
CA PHE A 696 30.37 -6.08 5.25
C PHE A 696 31.56 -5.12 5.04
N ASN A 697 31.80 -4.19 5.98
CA ASN A 697 32.95 -3.28 6.04
C ASN A 697 33.32 -2.66 4.68
N GLN A 698 32.30 -2.19 3.95
CA GLN A 698 32.49 -1.63 2.63
C GLN A 698 33.13 -0.23 2.76
N ASN A 699 34.20 0.03 2.00
CA ASN A 699 34.73 1.38 1.75
C ASN A 699 34.27 1.82 0.34
N PRO A 700 32.99 2.21 0.18
CA PRO A 700 32.41 2.41 -1.13
C PRO A 700 32.94 3.68 -1.81
N ARG A 701 33.42 3.53 -3.05
CA ARG A 701 33.61 4.68 -3.95
C ARG A 701 32.28 5.30 -4.38
N SER A 702 31.20 4.52 -4.38
CA SER A 702 29.86 5.02 -4.65
C SER A 702 28.79 4.39 -3.76
N ILE A 703 27.75 5.16 -3.43
CA ILE A 703 26.58 4.69 -2.67
C ILE A 703 25.29 4.87 -3.47
N VAL A 704 24.30 4.03 -3.19
CA VAL A 704 22.95 4.13 -3.76
C VAL A 704 21.96 4.34 -2.63
N ILE A 705 21.05 5.29 -2.78
CA ILE A 705 20.13 5.75 -1.74
C ILE A 705 18.71 5.52 -2.23
N ALA A 706 17.91 4.82 -1.43
CA ALA A 706 16.50 4.55 -1.71
C ALA A 706 15.65 4.79 -0.46
N THR A 707 14.33 4.89 -0.62
CA THR A 707 13.43 5.02 0.53
C THR A 707 13.29 3.68 1.26
N GLY A 708 13.19 3.72 2.59
CA GLY A 708 12.74 2.57 3.39
C GLY A 708 11.21 2.44 3.48
N GLU A 709 10.43 3.36 2.89
CA GLU A 709 8.97 3.42 3.05
C GLU A 709 8.19 2.70 1.94
N ASN A 710 8.82 2.47 0.79
CA ASN A 710 8.28 1.66 -0.31
C ASN A 710 9.44 0.98 -1.08
N PHE A 711 9.15 0.05 -1.99
CA PHE A 711 10.16 -0.84 -2.59
C PHE A 711 10.56 -0.62 -4.06
N PRO A 712 9.70 -0.12 -4.99
CA PRO A 712 9.96 -0.29 -6.43
C PRO A 712 11.27 0.31 -6.93
N ASP A 713 11.58 1.55 -6.52
CA ASP A 713 12.82 2.24 -6.92
C ASP A 713 14.06 1.53 -6.37
N GLY A 714 13.99 1.08 -5.11
CA GLY A 714 15.06 0.32 -4.48
C GLY A 714 15.28 -1.04 -5.14
N LEU A 715 14.23 -1.72 -5.58
CA LEU A 715 14.31 -3.04 -6.19
C LEU A 715 15.14 -3.04 -7.49
N SER A 716 14.84 -2.10 -8.40
CA SER A 716 15.66 -1.88 -9.61
C SER A 716 17.05 -1.32 -9.26
N GLY A 717 17.09 -0.45 -8.24
CA GLY A 717 18.30 0.05 -7.61
C GLY A 717 19.26 -1.01 -7.08
N GLY A 718 18.74 -2.14 -6.59
CA GLY A 718 19.57 -3.22 -6.03
C GLY A 718 20.46 -3.86 -7.10
N ALA A 719 19.93 -4.06 -8.30
CA ALA A 719 20.72 -4.56 -9.44
C ALA A 719 21.80 -3.54 -9.88
N PHE A 720 21.46 -2.25 -9.86
CA PHE A 720 22.40 -1.17 -10.18
C PHE A 720 23.50 -1.02 -9.11
N ALA A 721 23.12 -0.99 -7.83
CA ALA A 721 24.02 -0.96 -6.69
C ALA A 721 25.00 -2.16 -6.73
N ALA A 722 24.51 -3.32 -7.16
CA ALA A 722 25.31 -4.52 -7.32
C ALA A 722 26.40 -4.41 -8.40
N LEU A 723 26.21 -3.60 -9.46
CA LEU A 723 27.22 -3.42 -10.51
C LEU A 723 28.54 -2.91 -9.94
N SER A 724 28.47 -1.90 -9.08
CA SER A 724 29.64 -1.27 -8.45
C SER A 724 29.94 -1.81 -7.05
N GLY A 725 29.14 -2.75 -6.54
CA GLY A 725 29.22 -3.20 -5.14
C GLY A 725 28.90 -2.09 -4.13
N SER A 726 28.13 -1.09 -4.55
CA SER A 726 27.73 0.07 -3.75
C SER A 726 26.70 -0.32 -2.70
N PRO A 727 26.85 0.06 -1.43
CA PRO A 727 25.82 -0.20 -0.43
C PRO A 727 24.52 0.52 -0.80
N MET A 728 23.41 -0.14 -0.52
CA MET A 728 22.07 0.43 -0.57
C MET A 728 21.75 1.06 0.78
N ILE A 729 21.72 2.40 0.83
CA ILE A 729 21.38 3.17 2.02
C ILE A 729 19.90 3.49 1.99
N LEU A 730 19.14 2.90 2.93
CA LEU A 730 17.73 3.21 3.09
C LEU A 730 17.57 4.44 3.97
N ILE A 731 16.72 5.38 3.54
CA ILE A 731 16.39 6.57 4.31
C ILE A 731 14.88 6.77 4.42
N PRO A 732 14.39 7.39 5.51
CA PRO A 732 13.00 7.79 5.61
C PRO A 732 12.68 8.95 4.69
N LYS A 733 11.39 9.16 4.44
CA LYS A 733 10.90 10.40 3.82
C LYS A 733 11.11 11.61 4.75
N GLY A 734 11.04 11.38 6.06
CA GLY A 734 11.34 12.37 7.09
C GLY A 734 12.83 12.49 7.37
N GLU A 735 13.17 12.93 8.58
CA GLU A 735 14.56 13.14 8.99
C GLU A 735 15.37 11.84 9.13
N LEU A 736 16.64 11.91 8.73
CA LEU A 736 17.61 10.84 8.96
C LEU A 736 17.97 10.78 10.45
N SER A 737 18.10 9.56 11.00
CA SER A 737 18.61 9.39 12.37
C SER A 737 20.04 9.89 12.51
N SER A 738 20.44 10.28 13.73
CA SER A 738 21.82 10.67 14.05
C SER A 738 22.85 9.64 13.61
N ASP A 739 22.50 8.36 13.72
CA ASP A 739 23.38 7.24 13.37
C ASP A 739 23.54 7.10 11.85
N THR A 740 22.46 7.34 11.11
CA THR A 740 22.50 7.37 9.64
C THR A 740 23.31 8.56 9.14
N GLN A 741 23.11 9.75 9.73
CA GLN A 741 23.89 10.95 9.41
C GLN A 741 25.37 10.73 9.70
N THR A 742 25.69 10.20 10.89
CA THR A 742 27.07 9.89 11.30
C THR A 742 27.74 8.92 10.33
N TYR A 743 27.02 7.87 9.91
CA TYR A 743 27.53 6.92 8.93
C TYR A 743 27.79 7.59 7.57
N VAL A 744 26.84 8.36 7.04
CA VAL A 744 27.01 9.07 5.76
C VAL A 744 28.17 10.07 5.83
N GLN A 745 28.29 10.84 6.92
CA GLN A 745 29.42 11.75 7.14
C GLN A 745 30.77 11.01 7.16
N SER A 746 30.82 9.79 7.71
CA SER A 746 32.05 8.98 7.76
C SER A 746 32.56 8.51 6.38
N LEU A 747 31.72 8.65 5.35
CA LEU A 747 32.04 8.36 3.95
C LEU A 747 32.63 9.57 3.21
N SER A 748 32.60 10.76 3.81
CA SER A 748 33.22 11.94 3.21
C SER A 748 34.70 11.70 2.91
N GLY A 749 35.14 12.19 1.76
CA GLY A 749 36.49 11.95 1.22
C GLY A 749 36.78 10.51 0.75
N LYS A 750 35.87 9.56 0.97
CA LYS A 750 36.00 8.15 0.52
C LYS A 750 35.06 7.84 -0.64
N THR A 751 33.83 8.36 -0.59
CA THR A 751 32.81 8.21 -1.62
C THR A 751 32.88 9.39 -2.59
N THR A 752 33.06 9.11 -3.88
CA THR A 752 33.11 10.13 -4.94
C THR A 752 31.80 10.21 -5.73
N LYS A 753 30.90 9.22 -5.60
CA LYS A 753 29.57 9.26 -6.26
C LYS A 753 28.44 8.80 -5.35
N ALA A 754 27.30 9.44 -5.45
CA ALA A 754 26.08 9.00 -4.77
C ALA A 754 24.89 9.07 -5.74
N TYR A 755 23.99 8.09 -5.65
CA TYR A 755 22.79 8.01 -6.48
C TYR A 755 21.55 7.99 -5.62
N ILE A 756 20.61 8.90 -5.84
CA ILE A 756 19.28 8.88 -5.21
C ILE A 756 18.29 8.27 -6.18
N LEU A 757 17.57 7.26 -5.72
CA LEU A 757 16.57 6.57 -6.51
C LEU A 757 15.16 7.06 -6.15
N GLY A 758 14.42 7.46 -7.17
CA GLY A 758 13.05 7.94 -7.03
C GLY A 758 12.93 9.46 -6.93
N GLY A 759 11.71 9.93 -7.17
CA GLY A 759 11.42 11.37 -7.22
C GLY A 759 11.43 12.05 -5.85
N THR A 760 11.31 13.37 -5.86
CA THR A 760 11.31 14.20 -4.63
C THR A 760 10.11 13.95 -3.71
N GLY A 761 9.03 13.35 -4.22
CA GLY A 761 7.89 12.89 -3.41
C GLY A 761 8.21 11.68 -2.52
N VAL A 762 9.28 10.95 -2.84
CA VAL A 762 9.76 9.73 -2.16
C VAL A 762 10.95 10.05 -1.27
N ILE A 763 11.97 10.71 -1.82
CA ILE A 763 13.13 11.26 -1.07
C ILE A 763 13.15 12.78 -1.30
N PRO A 764 12.76 13.59 -0.31
CA PRO A 764 12.72 15.05 -0.47
C PRO A 764 14.09 15.67 -0.79
N SER A 765 14.07 16.81 -1.45
CA SER A 765 15.29 17.57 -1.76
C SER A 765 16.04 18.05 -0.51
N THR A 766 15.35 18.14 0.64
CA THR A 766 15.99 18.42 1.94
C THR A 766 16.94 17.30 2.35
N ASN A 767 16.54 16.03 2.20
CA ASN A 767 17.40 14.88 2.48
C ASN A 767 18.53 14.78 1.45
N GLU A 768 18.25 15.05 0.17
CA GLU A 768 19.27 15.13 -0.88
C GLU A 768 20.34 16.17 -0.54
N LYS A 769 19.93 17.39 -0.18
CA LYS A 769 20.86 18.46 0.22
C LYS A 769 21.65 18.07 1.46
N LEU A 770 20.99 17.54 2.49
CA LEU A 770 21.65 17.10 3.73
C LEU A 770 22.74 16.05 3.43
N ILE A 771 22.43 15.07 2.59
CA ILE A 771 23.39 14.02 2.18
C ILE A 771 24.54 14.61 1.37
N SER A 772 24.25 15.52 0.43
CA SER A 772 25.29 16.23 -0.33
C SER A 772 26.23 17.00 0.59
N ASP A 773 25.69 17.74 1.56
CA ASP A 773 26.47 18.53 2.51
C ASP A 773 27.36 17.61 3.37
N MET A 774 26.85 16.46 3.82
CA MET A 774 27.63 15.50 4.61
C MET A 774 28.76 14.80 3.84
N LEU A 775 28.61 14.62 2.52
CA LEU A 775 29.60 13.94 1.69
C LEU A 775 30.64 14.88 1.06
N THR A 776 30.44 16.19 1.21
CA THR A 776 31.32 17.23 0.65
C THR A 776 32.12 18.02 1.71
N GLN A 777 31.77 17.87 2.99
CA GLN A 777 32.54 18.38 4.14
C GLN A 777 33.66 17.44 4.52
#